data_AF-A0AA88SDC1-F1
#
_entry.id   AF-A0AA88SDC1-F1
#
_cell.length_a   1.000
_cell.length_b   1.000
_cell.length_c   1.000
_cell.angle_alpha   90.00
_cell.angle_beta   90.00
_cell.angle_gamma   90.00
#
_symmetry.space_group_name_H-M   'P 1'
#
loop_
_entity.id
_entity.type
_entity.pdbx_description
1 polymer ?
#
loop_
_entity_poly.entity_id
_entity_poly.type
_entity_poly.pdbx_seq_one_letter_code
_entity_poly.pdbx_strand_id
1 'polypeptide(L)'
;MSHNPIRETHDTGGHPLLTPTTAKGEEDPRRSRRPEIMASHSAHISSDKRFLIFFDFDETIVDETSDDMVVQAAPGQHLPGWLKDTYQPGRYNEYMQRVLAYLAEQGVTESDIRSIMEKLPPTAGMLTLFQFIRTRPNDFEVVLVSDANAFFIESWLRRVGARQLFHRIFTNPATFNKDGRLVLKPFHSHECVRCPDNMCKQAVVRDYVARRTQERGRPYQRIFYVGDGANDFCPALSLGPRDVAFPRRDFPMHRLITETHEAMPGEFKAVTVPWKVTGLYKMEADLYDEFGNYIGPELDSDDDDDDLEAEERDVDEGDDDDEDEPADADDDAPGMEVVLHEDKKYYPTAEEVYGPEVETIVQEEDTQPLTEPIIKPVKNKQFTLMEQELPATVYDMEFLADLMDGTELIRNVTLCGHLHHGKTCFVDCLIEQTHPEIRKRDDVDLRYTDILFTEQERGVGIKSTPVTLVLPDSRGKSYLFNIMDTPGHVNFSDEVTSSIRISDGVVLFIDAAEGVMLNTERLIKHAVQERMAITICINKVDRLIVELKLPPTDAYYKLRHIVDEVNGLLSTYSTDENLVVSPLLGNVCFASSQYSICFTLGSFAKIYADTYGDINYNEFAKRLWGDIYFNPKTRKFTKKAPSSNSQRSFVEFVLEPLYKILSQVVGDVDTSLPRVLDELGIHLTKEELKLNIRPLLRLVCNRFFGEFTGFVDMCVQHIPSPQEGARNKIEHTYTGGLDSDLGEAMAECDPDGPLMCHTTKMYSTEDGVQFHAFGRVLSGTIQAGQPVKVLGENYTLEDEEDSQVCTVGRLWISVARYQIEVNRVPAGNWVLIEGCDQPIVKTATITEPRGNEDAQIFRPLKFNTASVIKIAVEPVNPSELPKMLDGLRKVNKSYPSLTTKVEESGEHVILGTGELYLDCVMHDLRKMYSEIDIKVADPVVTFCETVVETSSLKCFAETPNKKNKITMIAEPLEKGLAEDIENEVVQITWNRKKLGEFFQTKYDWDLLAARSIWAFGPDTTGPNILVDDTLPSEVDKALLGSVKDSIVQGFQWGTREGPLCDEPIRNVKFKILDAVIAQEPLHRGGGQVIPTARRVVYSAFLMATPRLMEPYYFVEVQAPADCVSAVYTVLARRRGHVTQDAPIPGSPLYTIKAFIPAIDSFGFETDLRTHTQGQAFALSVFHHWQIVPGDPLDKSIVIRPLEPQPAPHLAREFMIKTRRRKGLSEDVSISKFFDDPMLLELAKQDVVLNYPM
;
A
#
# COMPACT_ATOMS: atom_id res chain seq x y z
N MET A 1 49.43 -23.10 -53.08
CA MET A 1 50.55 -22.53 -53.87
C MET A 1 51.08 -21.34 -53.08
N SER A 2 52.36 -21.14 -52.73
CA SER A 2 53.59 -21.98 -52.68
C SER A 2 54.63 -21.13 -51.90
N HIS A 3 55.69 -21.56 -51.20
CA HIS A 3 56.42 -22.81 -50.88
C HIS A 3 57.06 -22.59 -49.46
N ASN A 4 57.61 -23.53 -48.68
CA ASN A 4 57.85 -24.99 -48.78
C ASN A 4 57.88 -25.62 -47.35
N PRO A 5 58.11 -26.95 -47.17
CA PRO A 5 57.78 -27.67 -45.93
C PRO A 5 59.01 -28.16 -45.12
N ILE A 6 58.78 -28.94 -44.04
CA ILE A 6 59.35 -30.30 -43.79
C ILE A 6 58.80 -30.92 -42.46
N ARG A 7 58.15 -32.11 -42.57
CA ARG A 7 58.21 -33.36 -41.73
C ARG A 7 58.19 -33.35 -40.18
N GLU A 8 57.77 -34.41 -39.47
CA GLU A 8 56.91 -35.62 -39.70
C GLU A 8 56.68 -36.36 -38.36
N THR A 9 55.75 -37.33 -38.32
CA THR A 9 55.68 -38.50 -37.41
C THR A 9 55.28 -38.33 -35.92
N HIS A 10 54.92 -39.49 -35.33
CA HIS A 10 54.16 -39.71 -34.08
C HIS A 10 54.97 -40.49 -33.02
N ASP A 11 54.39 -40.61 -31.82
CA ASP A 11 54.57 -41.64 -30.79
C ASP A 11 55.95 -41.84 -30.11
N THR A 12 55.99 -41.64 -28.79
CA THR A 12 55.89 -42.74 -27.80
C THR A 12 55.79 -42.18 -26.37
N GLY A 13 55.19 -42.92 -25.43
CA GLY A 13 54.99 -42.48 -24.05
C GLY A 13 55.92 -43.17 -23.03
N GLY A 14 56.24 -42.48 -21.92
CA GLY A 14 57.03 -43.04 -20.83
C GLY A 14 57.27 -42.11 -19.62
N HIS A 15 56.98 -42.61 -18.42
CA HIS A 15 57.42 -42.13 -17.09
C HIS A 15 58.97 -42.32 -16.89
N PRO A 16 59.63 -41.99 -15.73
CA PRO A 16 59.13 -41.45 -14.43
C PRO A 16 60.00 -40.38 -13.67
N LEU A 17 59.40 -39.81 -12.60
CA LEU A 17 59.92 -39.55 -11.21
C LEU A 17 61.10 -38.60 -10.82
N LEU A 18 60.82 -37.91 -9.69
CA LEU A 18 61.65 -37.59 -8.49
C LEU A 18 62.60 -36.37 -8.38
N THR A 19 62.53 -35.75 -7.19
CA THR A 19 63.42 -34.72 -6.59
C THR A 19 64.42 -35.38 -5.60
N PRO A 20 65.49 -34.72 -5.06
CA PRO A 20 65.37 -33.92 -3.79
C PRO A 20 66.50 -32.88 -3.41
N THR A 21 66.26 -32.04 -2.36
CA THR A 21 67.25 -31.41 -1.38
C THR A 21 68.35 -30.43 -1.90
N THR A 22 69.16 -29.58 -1.18
CA THR A 22 69.31 -28.93 0.19
C THR A 22 70.47 -27.87 0.11
N ALA A 23 70.91 -27.06 1.11
CA ALA A 23 70.31 -26.21 2.19
C ALA A 23 71.43 -25.48 3.03
N LYS A 24 71.06 -24.52 3.92
CA LYS A 24 71.86 -23.77 4.98
C LYS A 24 72.62 -22.46 4.61
N GLY A 25 72.82 -21.59 5.62
CA GLY A 25 73.60 -20.32 5.65
C GLY A 25 72.71 -19.06 5.56
N GLU A 26 72.52 -18.13 6.52
CA GLU A 26 73.35 -17.51 7.61
C GLU A 26 74.39 -16.49 7.05
N GLU A 27 74.47 -15.18 7.40
CA GLU A 27 73.85 -14.29 8.45
C GLU A 27 73.78 -12.77 8.00
N ASP A 28 73.46 -11.79 8.87
CA ASP A 28 73.27 -10.31 8.60
C ASP A 28 74.20 -9.40 9.46
N PRO A 29 74.69 -8.22 8.98
CA PRO A 29 74.21 -6.96 9.58
C PRO A 29 74.19 -5.67 8.70
N ARG A 30 73.03 -5.00 8.69
CA ARG A 30 72.80 -3.52 8.78
C ARG A 30 73.06 -2.58 7.56
N ARG A 31 71.96 -2.07 7.00
CA ARG A 31 71.71 -0.60 6.85
C ARG A 31 70.21 -0.30 7.03
N SER A 32 69.88 0.82 7.66
CA SER A 32 68.53 1.08 8.22
C SER A 32 67.47 1.48 7.18
N ARG A 33 66.37 0.73 7.11
CA ARG A 33 65.11 1.17 6.48
C ARG A 33 64.25 1.95 7.49
N ARG A 34 63.42 2.89 7.02
CA ARG A 34 62.24 3.36 7.77
C ARG A 34 61.17 2.24 7.77
N PRO A 35 60.35 2.09 8.82
CA PRO A 35 59.44 0.95 8.93
C PRO A 35 58.20 1.10 8.03
N GLU A 36 58.02 0.19 7.09
CA GLU A 36 56.70 -0.10 6.52
C GLU A 36 55.88 -0.86 7.57
N ILE A 37 54.94 -0.17 8.24
CA ILE A 37 53.97 -0.85 9.11
C ILE A 37 52.78 -1.27 8.23
N MET A 38 52.74 -2.55 7.86
CA MET A 38 51.65 -3.13 7.08
C MET A 38 50.46 -3.51 7.96
N ALA A 39 49.26 -3.31 7.42
CA ALA A 39 48.17 -4.29 7.52
C ALA A 39 47.84 -4.72 6.10
N SER A 40 48.35 -5.89 5.67
CA SER A 40 48.28 -6.35 4.28
C SER A 40 47.15 -7.34 4.06
N HIS A 41 46.32 -7.09 3.06
CA HIS A 41 45.67 -8.14 2.28
C HIS A 41 46.13 -8.03 0.83
N SER A 42 47.03 -8.93 0.43
CA SER A 42 47.63 -8.98 -0.91
C SER A 42 46.68 -9.66 -1.89
N ALA A 43 45.53 -9.03 -2.16
CA ALA A 43 44.74 -9.36 -3.33
C ALA A 43 45.52 -8.97 -4.60
N HIS A 44 45.43 -9.76 -5.66
CA HIS A 44 46.01 -9.40 -6.96
C HIS A 44 45.35 -8.13 -7.49
N ILE A 45 46.11 -7.04 -7.57
CA ILE A 45 45.62 -5.75 -8.07
C ILE A 45 45.57 -5.81 -9.60
N SER A 46 44.37 -5.74 -10.18
CA SER A 46 44.22 -5.61 -11.64
C SER A 46 44.83 -4.30 -12.15
N SER A 47 45.60 -4.41 -13.24
CA SER A 47 46.20 -3.29 -13.98
C SER A 47 45.18 -2.44 -14.73
N ASP A 48 43.94 -2.91 -14.88
CA ASP A 48 43.00 -2.45 -15.90
C ASP A 48 41.94 -1.45 -15.40
N LYS A 49 41.98 -1.09 -14.11
CA LYS A 49 41.15 0.00 -13.55
C LYS A 49 41.33 1.30 -14.33
N ARG A 50 40.26 1.80 -14.95
CA ARG A 50 40.31 2.95 -15.87
C ARG A 50 40.48 4.27 -15.11
N PHE A 51 39.88 4.38 -13.92
CA PHE A 51 39.74 5.61 -13.16
C PHE A 51 40.34 5.51 -11.76
N LEU A 52 40.73 6.66 -11.21
CA LEU A 52 41.21 6.82 -9.83
C LEU A 52 40.39 7.92 -9.16
N ILE A 53 39.80 7.65 -7.99
CA ILE A 53 39.06 8.62 -7.18
C ILE A 53 39.79 8.80 -5.85
N PHE A 54 40.06 10.06 -5.51
CA PHE A 54 40.44 10.50 -4.17
C PHE A 54 39.22 11.11 -3.46
N PHE A 55 39.09 10.83 -2.16
CA PHE A 55 38.14 11.48 -1.24
C PHE A 55 38.88 12.06 -0.03
N ASP A 56 38.48 13.24 0.45
CA ASP A 56 38.68 13.63 1.85
C ASP A 56 37.68 12.90 2.78
N PHE A 57 37.74 13.12 4.11
CA PHE A 57 36.82 12.54 5.08
C PHE A 57 35.92 13.57 5.76
N ASP A 58 36.50 14.47 6.55
CA ASP A 58 35.76 15.54 7.25
C ASP A 58 35.14 16.51 6.24
N GLU A 59 33.95 17.01 6.53
CA GLU A 59 33.07 17.80 5.63
C GLU A 59 32.69 17.12 4.29
N THR A 60 33.47 16.19 3.75
CA THR A 60 33.23 15.53 2.46
C THR A 60 32.49 14.20 2.55
N ILE A 61 32.98 13.21 3.32
CA ILE A 61 32.33 11.90 3.47
C ILE A 61 31.32 11.91 4.62
N VAL A 62 31.66 12.62 5.70
CA VAL A 62 30.78 12.97 6.81
C VAL A 62 30.48 14.46 6.75
N ASP A 63 29.26 14.86 7.12
CA ASP A 63 28.80 16.25 6.94
C ASP A 63 29.24 17.20 8.09
N GLU A 64 30.22 16.77 8.89
CA GLU A 64 30.71 17.40 10.11
C GLU A 64 32.23 17.21 10.25
N THR A 65 32.88 18.02 11.10
CA THR A 65 34.29 17.88 11.49
C THR A 65 34.46 16.87 12.62
N SER A 66 35.14 15.75 12.36
CA SER A 66 35.30 14.68 13.36
C SER A 66 36.13 15.09 14.60
N ASP A 67 37.06 16.04 14.45
CA ASP A 67 37.84 16.61 15.56
C ASP A 67 37.03 17.59 16.44
N ASP A 68 35.95 18.21 15.95
CA ASP A 68 35.00 18.92 16.83
C ASP A 68 34.01 17.94 17.46
N MET A 69 33.55 16.93 16.72
CA MET A 69 32.58 15.96 17.25
C MET A 69 33.14 15.10 18.38
N VAL A 70 34.44 14.80 18.43
CA VAL A 70 35.06 14.14 19.59
C VAL A 70 35.01 15.00 20.88
N VAL A 71 34.78 16.32 20.79
CA VAL A 71 34.55 17.18 21.97
C VAL A 71 33.28 16.78 22.74
N GLN A 72 32.28 16.20 22.06
CA GLN A 72 31.07 15.69 22.73
C GLN A 72 31.37 14.57 23.75
N ALA A 73 32.57 13.98 23.71
CA ALA A 73 33.03 13.02 24.72
C ALA A 73 33.39 13.68 26.07
N ALA A 74 33.56 15.01 26.11
CA ALA A 74 33.92 15.72 27.33
C ALA A 74 32.77 15.70 28.37
N PRO A 75 33.08 15.71 29.69
CA PRO A 75 32.05 15.93 30.71
C PRO A 75 31.31 17.26 30.45
N GLY A 76 29.99 17.20 30.32
CA GLY A 76 29.16 18.34 29.95
C GLY A 76 29.21 18.73 28.46
N GLN A 77 29.75 17.86 27.59
CA GLN A 77 29.86 18.05 26.14
C GLN A 77 30.65 19.30 25.70
N HIS A 78 31.46 19.88 26.59
CA HIS A 78 32.22 21.10 26.32
C HIS A 78 33.66 21.05 26.86
N LEU A 79 34.61 21.63 26.11
CA LEU A 79 35.97 21.87 26.63
C LEU A 79 36.00 23.07 27.59
N PRO A 80 36.80 23.03 28.67
CA PRO A 80 37.07 24.20 29.50
C PRO A 80 37.68 25.36 28.71
N GLY A 81 37.33 26.60 29.07
CA GLY A 81 37.87 27.81 28.41
C GLY A 81 39.39 27.83 28.32
N TRP A 82 40.07 27.56 29.45
CA TRP A 82 41.54 27.52 29.52
C TRP A 82 42.20 26.55 28.53
N LEU A 83 41.49 25.52 28.06
CA LEU A 83 41.98 24.55 27.08
C LEU A 83 41.73 25.04 25.65
N LYS A 84 40.53 25.59 25.37
CA LYS A 84 40.17 26.24 24.10
C LYS A 84 41.14 27.39 23.78
N ASP A 85 41.48 28.19 24.78
CA ASP A 85 42.43 29.32 24.68
C ASP A 85 43.87 28.89 24.31
N THR A 86 44.18 27.58 24.30
CA THR A 86 45.51 27.08 23.88
C THR A 86 45.65 26.82 22.37
N TYR A 87 44.57 26.99 21.60
CA TYR A 87 44.63 26.89 20.13
C TYR A 87 45.52 27.98 19.53
N GLN A 88 46.28 27.63 18.49
CA GLN A 88 47.09 28.56 17.70
C GLN A 88 46.92 28.20 16.22
N PRO A 89 46.65 29.18 15.32
CA PRO A 89 46.55 28.94 13.89
C PRO A 89 47.73 28.15 13.33
N GLY A 90 47.45 27.15 12.48
CA GLY A 90 48.43 26.22 11.92
C GLY A 90 48.85 25.07 12.85
N ARG A 91 48.69 25.19 14.17
CA ARG A 91 49.11 24.18 15.18
C ARG A 91 47.96 23.29 15.67
N TYR A 92 46.97 23.02 14.81
CA TYR A 92 45.75 22.29 15.18
C TYR A 92 46.04 20.89 15.79
N ASN A 93 47.00 20.12 15.24
CA ASN A 93 47.42 18.84 15.84
C ASN A 93 48.01 18.97 17.26
N GLU A 94 48.74 20.06 17.58
CA GLU A 94 49.26 20.27 18.95
C GLU A 94 48.11 20.59 19.93
N TYR A 95 47.08 21.29 19.45
CA TYR A 95 45.86 21.57 20.20
C TYR A 95 45.03 20.29 20.42
N MET A 96 44.69 19.55 19.36
CA MET A 96 43.92 18.31 19.49
C MET A 96 44.65 17.24 20.31
N GLN A 97 45.98 17.17 20.28
CA GLN A 97 46.71 16.27 21.18
C GLN A 97 46.56 16.64 22.67
N ARG A 98 46.32 17.91 23.02
CA ARG A 98 45.95 18.35 24.38
C ARG A 98 44.49 18.03 24.69
N VAL A 99 43.58 18.19 23.72
CA VAL A 99 42.15 17.82 23.86
C VAL A 99 42.01 16.33 24.16
N LEU A 100 42.63 15.46 23.34
CA LEU A 100 42.63 14.01 23.55
C LEU A 100 43.29 13.58 24.87
N ALA A 101 44.31 14.33 25.33
CA ALA A 101 44.91 14.10 26.64
C ALA A 101 43.97 14.48 27.80
N TYR A 102 43.26 15.62 27.69
CA TYR A 102 42.25 16.05 28.65
C TYR A 102 41.07 15.08 28.74
N LEU A 103 40.54 14.61 27.60
CA LEU A 103 39.45 13.62 27.57
C LEU A 103 39.83 12.35 28.34
N ALA A 104 41.02 11.80 28.10
CA ALA A 104 41.51 10.63 28.84
C ALA A 104 41.75 10.92 30.34
N GLU A 105 42.13 12.16 30.70
CA GLU A 105 42.22 12.58 32.12
C GLU A 105 40.85 12.76 32.79
N GLN A 106 39.78 12.98 32.03
CA GLN A 106 38.40 12.92 32.51
C GLN A 106 37.81 11.49 32.52
N GLY A 107 38.61 10.47 32.16
CA GLY A 107 38.19 9.07 32.18
C GLY A 107 37.47 8.57 30.92
N VAL A 108 37.45 9.35 29.84
CA VAL A 108 36.87 8.95 28.54
C VAL A 108 37.66 7.77 27.96
N THR A 109 36.95 6.72 27.56
CA THR A 109 37.54 5.45 27.07
C THR A 109 37.62 5.38 25.55
N GLU A 110 38.36 4.40 25.01
CA GLU A 110 38.36 4.07 23.59
C GLU A 110 36.93 3.80 23.06
N SER A 111 36.10 3.13 23.86
CA SER A 111 34.71 2.82 23.52
C SER A 111 33.84 4.07 23.38
N ASP A 112 34.07 5.09 24.19
CA ASP A 112 33.26 6.33 24.17
C ASP A 112 33.59 7.17 22.94
N ILE A 113 34.89 7.37 22.67
CA ILE A 113 35.38 8.03 21.45
C ILE A 113 34.86 7.28 20.22
N ARG A 114 34.95 5.95 20.20
CA ARG A 114 34.44 5.12 19.11
C ARG A 114 32.93 5.29 18.94
N SER A 115 32.14 5.26 20.03
CA SER A 115 30.68 5.40 19.97
C SER A 115 30.21 6.74 19.40
N ILE A 116 31.00 7.80 19.56
CA ILE A 116 30.71 9.12 18.97
C ILE A 116 31.11 9.13 17.49
N MET A 117 32.31 8.63 17.15
CA MET A 117 32.75 8.52 15.75
C MET A 117 31.85 7.59 14.93
N GLU A 118 31.26 6.56 15.53
CA GLU A 118 30.28 5.66 14.89
C GLU A 118 28.88 6.29 14.69
N LYS A 119 28.65 7.53 15.16
CA LYS A 119 27.40 8.29 14.99
C LYS A 119 27.48 9.46 14.01
N LEU A 120 28.68 9.82 13.53
CA LEU A 120 28.86 10.91 12.55
C LEU A 120 27.94 10.71 11.33
N PRO A 121 27.17 11.73 10.91
CA PRO A 121 26.26 11.61 9.79
C PRO A 121 27.05 11.50 8.48
N PRO A 122 26.70 10.55 7.57
CA PRO A 122 27.20 10.58 6.20
C PRO A 122 26.69 11.83 5.48
N THR A 123 27.54 12.46 4.68
CA THR A 123 27.10 13.46 3.71
C THR A 123 26.02 12.86 2.80
N ALA A 124 24.92 13.59 2.61
CA ALA A 124 23.79 13.10 1.83
C ALA A 124 24.21 12.70 0.40
N GLY A 125 23.73 11.53 -0.06
CA GLY A 125 24.14 10.94 -1.34
C GLY A 125 25.48 10.18 -1.34
N MET A 126 26.38 10.39 -0.36
CA MET A 126 27.70 9.75 -0.34
C MET A 126 27.61 8.22 -0.23
N LEU A 127 26.65 7.70 0.54
CA LEU A 127 26.42 6.24 0.61
C LEU A 127 25.94 5.66 -0.73
N THR A 128 25.12 6.40 -1.47
CA THR A 128 24.66 6.05 -2.82
C THR A 128 25.82 6.04 -3.81
N LEU A 129 26.74 7.01 -3.71
CA LEU A 129 27.98 7.03 -4.48
C LEU A 129 28.88 5.82 -4.16
N PHE A 130 29.01 5.44 -2.88
CA PHE A 130 29.73 4.22 -2.50
C PHE A 130 29.07 2.95 -3.07
N GLN A 131 27.73 2.88 -3.13
CA GLN A 131 27.02 1.78 -3.79
C GLN A 131 27.26 1.78 -5.32
N PHE A 132 27.20 2.93 -5.98
CA PHE A 132 27.47 3.09 -7.42
C PHE A 132 28.90 2.65 -7.80
N ILE A 133 29.89 2.92 -6.96
CA ILE A 133 31.28 2.48 -7.20
C ILE A 133 31.42 0.98 -6.92
N ARG A 134 30.70 0.44 -5.91
CA ARG A 134 30.68 -1.00 -5.59
C ARG A 134 30.12 -1.87 -6.72
N THR A 135 29.16 -1.38 -7.51
CA THR A 135 28.66 -2.12 -8.69
C THR A 135 29.62 -2.07 -9.88
N ARG A 136 30.68 -1.24 -9.85
CA ARG A 136 31.72 -1.14 -10.89
C ARG A 136 33.14 -1.35 -10.34
N PRO A 137 33.42 -2.50 -9.67
CA PRO A 137 34.68 -2.73 -8.96
C PRO A 137 35.89 -2.83 -9.91
N ASN A 138 35.67 -3.05 -11.21
CA ASN A 138 36.70 -3.14 -12.24
C ASN A 138 37.10 -1.78 -12.83
N ASP A 139 36.29 -0.73 -12.64
CA ASP A 139 36.55 0.58 -13.27
C ASP A 139 37.32 1.54 -12.37
N PHE A 140 36.99 1.58 -11.08
CA PHE A 140 37.46 2.60 -10.15
C PHE A 140 38.46 2.05 -9.13
N GLU A 141 39.60 2.71 -8.99
CA GLU A 141 40.48 2.61 -7.82
C GLU A 141 40.11 3.75 -6.86
N VAL A 142 39.81 3.44 -5.59
CA VAL A 142 39.35 4.43 -4.60
C VAL A 142 40.38 4.56 -3.48
N VAL A 143 40.73 5.81 -3.15
CA VAL A 143 41.70 6.17 -2.12
C VAL A 143 41.14 7.30 -1.26
N LEU A 144 41.38 7.25 0.04
CA LEU A 144 41.07 8.35 0.98
C LEU A 144 42.37 9.08 1.34
N VAL A 145 42.37 10.42 1.27
CA VAL A 145 43.49 11.30 1.63
C VAL A 145 42.95 12.42 2.51
N SER A 146 43.12 12.30 3.84
CA SER A 146 42.53 13.23 4.81
C SER A 146 43.47 13.55 5.97
N ASP A 147 43.57 14.82 6.34
CA ASP A 147 44.34 15.34 7.48
C ASP A 147 43.63 15.21 8.85
N ALA A 148 42.47 14.52 8.87
CA ALA A 148 41.88 13.90 10.06
C ALA A 148 42.81 12.80 10.65
N ASN A 149 42.27 11.83 11.39
CA ASN A 149 43.07 10.73 11.95
C ASN A 149 42.56 9.31 11.68
N ALA A 150 43.51 8.36 11.69
CA ALA A 150 43.29 6.96 11.33
C ALA A 150 42.28 6.21 12.21
N PHE A 151 42.11 6.61 13.48
CA PHE A 151 41.18 5.91 14.39
C PHE A 151 39.72 6.31 14.12
N PHE A 152 39.47 7.59 13.86
CA PHE A 152 38.13 8.10 13.55
C PHE A 152 37.64 7.52 12.21
N ILE A 153 38.47 7.65 11.16
CA ILE A 153 38.19 7.13 9.81
C ILE A 153 37.95 5.61 9.80
N GLU A 154 38.82 4.81 10.44
CA GLU A 154 38.63 3.35 10.48
C GLU A 154 37.37 2.95 11.28
N SER A 155 37.03 3.67 12.35
CA SER A 155 35.81 3.39 13.14
C SER A 155 34.54 3.61 12.30
N TRP A 156 34.40 4.80 11.71
CA TRP A 156 33.23 5.14 10.89
C TRP A 156 33.11 4.25 9.65
N LEU A 157 34.18 4.08 8.88
CA LEU A 157 34.17 3.24 7.67
C LEU A 157 33.83 1.78 7.95
N ARG A 158 34.12 1.27 9.16
CA ARG A 158 33.71 -0.09 9.57
C ARG A 158 32.25 -0.14 9.98
N ARG A 159 31.76 0.84 10.76
CA ARG A 159 30.36 0.93 11.20
C ARG A 159 29.36 1.06 10.05
N VAL A 160 29.74 1.78 9.00
CA VAL A 160 28.98 1.95 7.75
C VAL A 160 29.24 0.79 6.76
N GLY A 161 30.17 -0.12 7.08
CA GLY A 161 30.59 -1.21 6.20
C GLY A 161 31.33 -0.76 4.94
N ALA A 162 31.57 0.54 4.77
CA ALA A 162 32.23 1.16 3.60
C ALA A 162 33.68 0.70 3.41
N ARG A 163 34.39 0.36 4.50
CA ARG A 163 35.86 0.17 4.59
C ARG A 163 36.52 -0.64 3.48
N GLN A 164 35.85 -1.66 2.94
CA GLN A 164 36.39 -2.51 1.86
C GLN A 164 36.51 -1.80 0.49
N LEU A 165 35.82 -0.67 0.30
CA LEU A 165 35.89 0.12 -0.93
C LEU A 165 37.25 0.81 -1.12
N PHE A 166 37.84 1.27 -0.01
CA PHE A 166 39.06 2.08 -0.01
C PHE A 166 40.32 1.21 -0.07
N HIS A 167 41.00 1.24 -1.22
CA HIS A 167 42.24 0.49 -1.45
C HIS A 167 43.38 0.99 -0.55
N ARG A 168 43.46 2.31 -0.36
CA ARG A 168 44.37 2.96 0.58
C ARG A 168 43.66 4.09 1.32
N ILE A 169 44.12 4.32 2.54
CA ILE A 169 43.75 5.45 3.39
C ILE A 169 45.08 6.09 3.78
N PHE A 170 45.22 7.39 3.50
CA PHE A 170 46.36 8.22 3.90
C PHE A 170 45.82 9.29 4.85
N THR A 171 46.34 9.30 6.07
CA THR A 171 45.85 10.16 7.16
C THR A 171 46.82 10.12 8.35
N ASN A 172 46.65 11.02 9.33
CA ASN A 172 47.52 11.08 10.50
C ASN A 172 47.42 9.78 11.34
N PRO A 173 48.54 9.08 11.62
CA PRO A 173 48.51 7.88 12.44
C PRO A 173 48.10 8.20 13.88
N ALA A 174 47.01 7.57 14.33
CA ALA A 174 46.53 7.65 15.71
C ALA A 174 46.45 6.26 16.35
N THR A 175 46.96 6.11 17.57
CA THR A 175 46.97 4.85 18.33
C THR A 175 46.86 5.14 19.83
N PHE A 176 46.10 4.32 20.56
CA PHE A 176 46.09 4.39 22.02
C PHE A 176 47.43 3.97 22.62
N ASN A 177 47.88 4.71 23.64
CA ASN A 177 49.07 4.37 24.41
C ASN A 177 48.72 3.41 25.57
N LYS A 178 49.72 3.04 26.38
CA LYS A 178 49.53 2.14 27.54
C LYS A 178 48.67 2.72 28.67
N ASP A 179 48.46 4.04 28.65
CA ASP A 179 47.76 4.80 29.67
C ASP A 179 46.33 5.18 29.22
N GLY A 180 45.82 4.54 28.15
CA GLY A 180 44.48 4.78 27.60
C GLY A 180 44.33 6.07 26.78
N ARG A 181 45.41 6.81 26.50
CA ARG A 181 45.35 8.08 25.76
C ARG A 181 45.52 7.86 24.26
N LEU A 182 44.67 8.48 23.44
CA LEU A 182 44.85 8.49 21.99
C LEU A 182 46.02 9.42 21.62
N VAL A 183 47.06 8.85 21.01
CA VAL A 183 48.26 9.59 20.57
C VAL A 183 48.24 9.71 19.06
N LEU A 184 48.24 10.96 18.58
CA LEU A 184 48.11 11.37 17.19
C LEU A 184 49.48 11.87 16.69
N LYS A 185 49.86 11.52 15.46
CA LYS A 185 51.16 11.88 14.87
C LYS A 185 50.98 12.48 13.47
N PRO A 186 51.80 13.45 13.06
CA PRO A 186 51.78 13.96 11.68
C PRO A 186 52.11 12.84 10.69
N PHE A 187 51.43 12.82 9.55
CA PHE A 187 51.68 11.85 8.49
C PHE A 187 53.07 12.05 7.84
N HIS A 188 53.46 13.30 7.56
CA HIS A 188 54.81 13.68 7.16
C HIS A 188 55.09 15.16 7.39
N SER A 189 56.36 15.55 7.50
CA SER A 189 56.78 16.96 7.53
C SER A 189 57.00 17.51 6.12
N HIS A 190 56.63 18.77 5.88
CA HIS A 190 56.75 19.47 4.60
C HIS A 190 56.87 20.98 4.79
N GLU A 191 57.12 21.70 3.69
CA GLU A 191 57.24 23.18 3.63
C GLU A 191 56.10 23.84 2.83
N CYS A 192 54.99 23.12 2.58
CA CYS A 192 53.84 23.64 1.85
C CYS A 192 53.06 24.70 2.66
N VAL A 193 52.89 25.90 2.10
CA VAL A 193 52.15 27.01 2.73
C VAL A 193 50.62 26.95 2.57
N ARG A 194 50.09 25.98 1.79
CA ARG A 194 48.64 25.77 1.56
C ARG A 194 48.09 24.51 2.27
N CYS A 195 48.85 23.89 3.18
CA CYS A 195 48.41 22.76 4.02
C CYS A 195 48.89 22.92 5.47
N PRO A 196 48.24 22.32 6.49
CA PRO A 196 48.72 22.36 7.87
C PRO A 196 49.99 21.49 8.04
N ASP A 197 50.83 21.79 9.03
CA ASP A 197 52.15 21.14 9.29
C ASP A 197 52.11 19.61 9.49
N ASN A 198 50.93 18.99 9.52
CA ASN A 198 50.71 17.57 9.76
C ASN A 198 50.75 16.71 8.48
N MET A 199 50.23 17.21 7.35
CA MET A 199 50.00 16.45 6.13
C MET A 199 49.66 17.33 4.92
N CYS A 200 50.58 17.42 3.96
CA CYS A 200 50.30 17.99 2.65
C CYS A 200 49.56 16.97 1.76
N LYS A 201 48.24 17.12 1.62
CA LYS A 201 47.39 16.27 0.77
C LYS A 201 47.92 16.21 -0.69
N GLN A 202 48.43 17.33 -1.22
CA GLN A 202 48.99 17.41 -2.58
C GLN A 202 50.22 16.53 -2.79
N ALA A 203 51.13 16.46 -1.83
CA ALA A 203 52.30 15.59 -1.91
C ALA A 203 51.89 14.11 -1.97
N VAL A 204 50.90 13.73 -1.17
CA VAL A 204 50.36 12.36 -1.13
C VAL A 204 49.69 11.98 -2.45
N VAL A 205 48.83 12.84 -3.00
CA VAL A 205 48.18 12.61 -4.31
C VAL A 205 49.25 12.45 -5.40
N ARG A 206 50.21 13.38 -5.49
CA ARG A 206 51.27 13.37 -6.50
C ARG A 206 52.13 12.11 -6.44
N ASP A 207 52.63 11.74 -5.25
CA ASP A 207 53.49 10.57 -5.07
C ASP A 207 52.72 9.27 -5.32
N TYR A 208 51.43 9.21 -4.94
CA TYR A 208 50.57 8.06 -5.22
C TYR A 208 50.35 7.89 -6.73
N VAL A 209 49.94 8.95 -7.44
CA VAL A 209 49.71 8.93 -8.89
C VAL A 209 50.98 8.59 -9.66
N ALA A 210 52.13 9.15 -9.26
CA ALA A 210 53.42 8.85 -9.87
C ALA A 210 53.80 7.36 -9.70
N ARG A 211 53.73 6.83 -8.46
CA ARG A 211 54.03 5.43 -8.17
C ARG A 211 53.08 4.48 -8.90
N ARG A 212 51.77 4.73 -8.87
CA ARG A 212 50.78 3.88 -9.58
C ARG A 212 50.95 3.93 -11.10
N THR A 213 51.28 5.09 -11.67
CA THR A 213 51.59 5.21 -13.11
C THR A 213 52.82 4.38 -13.47
N GLN A 214 53.86 4.37 -12.64
CA GLN A 214 55.05 3.52 -12.82
C GLN A 214 54.72 2.03 -12.66
N GLU A 215 53.94 1.64 -11.65
CA GLU A 215 53.51 0.25 -11.43
C GLU A 215 52.61 -0.31 -12.54
N ARG A 216 51.83 0.55 -13.20
CA ARG A 216 50.89 0.17 -14.26
C ARG A 216 51.44 0.30 -15.68
N GLY A 217 52.59 0.97 -15.86
CA GLY A 217 53.18 1.28 -17.17
C GLY A 217 52.38 2.27 -18.03
N ARG A 218 51.24 2.78 -17.54
CA ARG A 218 50.36 3.76 -18.18
C ARG A 218 49.63 4.60 -17.12
N PRO A 219 49.26 5.86 -17.41
CA PRO A 219 48.43 6.67 -16.51
C PRO A 219 46.98 6.14 -16.43
N TYR A 220 46.20 6.71 -15.50
CA TYR A 220 44.74 6.54 -15.49
C TYR A 220 44.11 7.33 -16.66
N GLN A 221 42.90 6.95 -17.07
CA GLN A 221 42.17 7.64 -18.15
C GLN A 221 41.67 9.02 -17.69
N ARG A 222 41.28 9.10 -16.41
CA ARG A 222 40.88 10.31 -15.68
C ARG A 222 41.07 10.06 -14.19
N ILE A 223 41.56 11.08 -13.48
CA ILE A 223 41.62 11.16 -12.02
C ILE A 223 40.49 12.07 -11.55
N PHE A 224 39.90 11.74 -10.41
CA PHE A 224 38.86 12.50 -9.73
C PHE A 224 39.32 12.84 -8.32
N TYR A 225 39.05 14.05 -7.84
CA TYR A 225 39.21 14.44 -6.44
C TYR A 225 37.89 14.99 -5.90
N VAL A 226 37.39 14.39 -4.83
CA VAL A 226 36.20 14.83 -4.09
C VAL A 226 36.68 15.38 -2.75
N GLY A 227 36.35 16.63 -2.48
CA GLY A 227 36.82 17.42 -1.34
C GLY A 227 36.12 18.77 -1.34
N ASP A 228 35.92 19.40 -0.18
CA ASP A 228 35.27 20.72 -0.06
C ASP A 228 35.96 21.70 0.90
N GLY A 229 36.87 21.21 1.76
CA GLY A 229 37.66 22.03 2.68
C GLY A 229 38.72 22.89 1.98
N ALA A 230 39.15 23.99 2.64
CA ALA A 230 40.17 24.89 2.08
C ALA A 230 41.54 24.22 1.86
N ASN A 231 41.82 23.14 2.61
CA ASN A 231 43.00 22.28 2.48
C ASN A 231 42.98 21.39 1.21
N ASP A 232 41.81 21.13 0.62
CA ASP A 232 41.63 20.33 -0.61
C ASP A 232 41.90 21.10 -1.91
N PHE A 233 41.91 22.44 -1.86
CA PHE A 233 42.37 23.24 -2.99
C PHE A 233 43.82 22.92 -3.38
N CYS A 234 44.68 22.61 -2.40
CA CYS A 234 46.08 22.26 -2.62
C CYS A 234 46.27 20.96 -3.45
N PRO A 235 45.69 19.79 -3.10
CA PRO A 235 45.76 18.59 -3.93
C PRO A 235 45.09 18.75 -5.29
N ALA A 236 43.97 19.48 -5.39
CA ALA A 236 43.29 19.71 -6.66
C ALA A 236 44.17 20.41 -7.71
N LEU A 237 45.08 21.31 -7.30
CA LEU A 237 46.08 21.94 -8.18
C LEU A 237 47.12 20.98 -8.77
N SER A 238 47.20 19.72 -8.33
CA SER A 238 48.07 18.69 -8.92
C SER A 238 47.42 17.90 -10.06
N LEU A 239 46.13 18.10 -10.31
CA LEU A 239 45.34 17.43 -11.35
C LEU A 239 45.62 18.04 -12.75
N GLY A 240 45.49 17.22 -13.80
CA GLY A 240 45.68 17.64 -15.18
C GLY A 240 44.40 18.13 -15.88
N PRO A 241 44.51 18.71 -17.09
CA PRO A 241 43.36 19.24 -17.87
C PRO A 241 42.45 18.17 -18.50
N ARG A 242 42.46 16.96 -17.97
CA ARG A 242 41.51 15.87 -18.28
C ARG A 242 40.88 15.27 -17.02
N ASP A 243 41.41 15.66 -15.86
CA ASP A 243 41.00 15.23 -14.53
C ASP A 243 39.91 16.18 -14.00
N VAL A 244 39.19 15.74 -12.98
CA VAL A 244 38.00 16.45 -12.47
C VAL A 244 38.12 16.70 -10.97
N ALA A 245 37.83 17.92 -10.56
CA ALA A 245 37.63 18.28 -9.16
C ALA A 245 36.12 18.41 -8.89
N PHE A 246 35.65 17.77 -7.82
CA PHE A 246 34.27 17.83 -7.34
C PHE A 246 34.19 18.60 -6.01
N PRO A 247 34.28 19.95 -6.02
CA PRO A 247 34.03 20.75 -4.82
C PRO A 247 32.53 20.79 -4.51
N ARG A 248 32.18 20.81 -3.22
CA ARG A 248 30.82 21.20 -2.83
C ARG A 248 30.62 22.67 -3.20
N ARG A 249 29.52 23.02 -3.88
CA ARG A 249 29.26 24.40 -4.32
C ARG A 249 29.21 25.32 -3.10
N ASP A 250 29.74 26.52 -3.28
CA ASP A 250 29.71 27.63 -2.31
C ASP A 250 30.51 27.37 -1.01
N PHE A 251 31.18 26.23 -0.87
CA PHE A 251 32.13 25.87 0.19
C PHE A 251 33.57 26.35 -0.11
N PRO A 252 34.51 26.32 0.86
CA PRO A 252 35.84 26.94 0.72
C PRO A 252 36.64 26.50 -0.51
N MET A 253 36.66 25.21 -0.86
CA MET A 253 37.35 24.74 -2.06
C MET A 253 36.73 25.31 -3.35
N HIS A 254 35.40 25.44 -3.42
CA HIS A 254 34.74 26.03 -4.58
C HIS A 254 35.12 27.52 -4.74
N ARG A 255 35.05 28.29 -3.66
CA ARG A 255 35.41 29.73 -3.67
C ARG A 255 36.84 29.94 -4.12
N LEU A 256 37.80 29.21 -3.53
CA LEU A 256 39.22 29.30 -3.91
C LEU A 256 39.48 28.92 -5.37
N ILE A 257 38.72 27.97 -5.94
CA ILE A 257 38.79 27.62 -7.36
C ILE A 257 38.26 28.76 -8.23
N THR A 258 37.08 29.32 -7.91
CA THR A 258 36.49 30.44 -8.65
C THR A 258 37.36 31.69 -8.59
N GLU A 259 37.78 32.12 -7.40
CA GLU A 259 38.71 33.23 -7.17
C GLU A 259 40.02 33.06 -7.97
N THR A 260 40.52 31.82 -8.10
CA THR A 260 41.74 31.53 -8.88
C THR A 260 41.48 31.56 -10.39
N HIS A 261 40.30 31.12 -10.86
CA HIS A 261 39.92 31.25 -12.27
C HIS A 261 39.74 32.71 -12.69
N GLU A 262 39.19 33.56 -11.82
CA GLU A 262 39.03 35.00 -12.04
C GLU A 262 40.37 35.75 -11.99
N ALA A 263 41.16 35.54 -10.92
CA ALA A 263 42.39 36.30 -10.71
C ALA A 263 43.58 35.82 -11.56
N MET A 264 43.68 34.51 -11.85
CA MET A 264 44.81 33.91 -12.58
C MET A 264 44.35 32.80 -13.54
N PRO A 265 43.68 33.16 -14.66
CA PRO A 265 43.18 32.22 -15.67
C PRO A 265 44.25 31.20 -16.12
N GLY A 266 44.05 29.93 -15.73
CA GLY A 266 44.93 28.81 -16.09
C GLY A 266 45.95 28.37 -15.02
N GLU A 267 46.00 28.96 -13.81
CA GLU A 267 46.70 28.32 -12.67
C GLU A 267 46.01 26.98 -12.34
N PHE A 268 44.69 27.02 -12.12
CA PHE A 268 43.85 25.83 -11.96
C PHE A 268 43.56 25.19 -13.32
N LYS A 269 43.72 23.87 -13.42
CA LYS A 269 43.75 23.14 -14.70
C LYS A 269 42.71 22.04 -14.84
N ALA A 270 42.23 21.48 -13.73
CA ALA A 270 41.22 20.43 -13.77
C ALA A 270 39.85 21.00 -14.20
N VAL A 271 38.98 20.11 -14.68
CA VAL A 271 37.57 20.47 -14.90
C VAL A 271 36.88 20.49 -13.55
N THR A 272 36.35 21.65 -13.16
CA THR A 272 35.60 21.82 -11.92
C THR A 272 34.13 21.46 -12.15
N VAL A 273 33.59 20.53 -11.36
CA VAL A 273 32.18 20.14 -11.39
C VAL A 273 31.62 20.32 -9.98
N PRO A 274 31.03 21.49 -9.65
CA PRO A 274 30.51 21.73 -8.31
C PRO A 274 29.23 20.93 -8.04
N TRP A 275 29.15 20.28 -6.89
CA TRP A 275 27.96 19.52 -6.47
C TRP A 275 27.24 20.20 -5.30
N LYS A 276 25.91 20.05 -5.21
CA LYS A 276 25.10 20.50 -4.08
C LYS A 276 24.56 19.29 -3.32
N VAL A 277 24.38 19.43 -2.00
CA VAL A 277 23.49 18.56 -1.23
C VAL A 277 22.05 18.95 -1.52
N THR A 278 21.32 18.11 -2.25
CA THR A 278 19.86 18.24 -2.44
C THR A 278 19.15 17.73 -1.17
N GLY A 279 19.22 18.50 -0.09
CA GLY A 279 18.72 18.03 1.20
C GLY A 279 19.07 18.89 2.42
N LEU A 280 19.28 20.21 2.26
CA LEU A 280 19.25 21.19 3.35
C LEU A 280 19.20 22.61 2.78
N TYR A 281 18.00 23.11 2.48
CA TYR A 281 17.80 24.55 2.52
C TYR A 281 17.97 24.99 3.97
N LYS A 282 18.96 25.84 4.23
CA LYS A 282 18.93 26.68 5.42
C LYS A 282 17.97 27.84 5.12
N MET A 283 16.67 27.53 5.13
CA MET A 283 15.61 28.52 4.98
C MET A 283 15.81 29.61 6.05
N GLU A 284 15.67 30.87 5.63
CA GLU A 284 15.49 31.98 6.55
C GLU A 284 14.05 31.87 7.08
N ALA A 285 13.91 31.12 8.18
CA ALA A 285 12.65 30.58 8.70
C ALA A 285 11.69 31.63 9.30
N ASP A 286 11.94 32.91 9.01
CA ASP A 286 11.15 34.06 9.47
C ASP A 286 10.25 34.62 8.34
N LEU A 287 10.31 34.05 7.12
CA LEU A 287 9.57 34.52 5.93
C LEU A 287 8.63 33.46 5.28
N TYR A 288 8.61 32.23 5.78
CA TYR A 288 7.74 31.15 5.29
C TYR A 288 7.11 30.37 6.45
N ASP A 289 5.88 29.87 6.29
CA ASP A 289 5.16 29.13 7.33
C ASP A 289 5.51 27.63 7.39
N GLU A 290 4.92 26.92 8.36
CA GLU A 290 5.14 25.48 8.56
C GLU A 290 4.62 24.57 7.42
N PHE A 291 3.98 25.15 6.39
CA PHE A 291 3.48 24.47 5.19
C PHE A 291 4.20 24.92 3.91
N GLY A 292 5.07 25.95 3.99
CA GLY A 292 5.82 26.50 2.86
C GLY A 292 5.19 27.72 2.19
N ASN A 293 4.13 28.30 2.76
CA ASN A 293 3.54 29.55 2.26
C ASN A 293 4.42 30.75 2.61
N TYR A 294 4.54 31.74 1.73
CA TYR A 294 5.28 32.97 2.00
C TYR A 294 4.50 33.89 2.97
N ILE A 295 5.18 34.42 3.98
CA ILE A 295 4.64 35.38 4.97
C ILE A 295 5.42 36.71 4.98
N GLY A 296 6.27 36.95 3.98
CA GLY A 296 6.91 38.25 3.81
C GLY A 296 5.89 39.37 3.49
N PRO A 297 6.32 40.63 3.48
CA PRO A 297 5.48 41.74 3.03
C PRO A 297 5.04 41.50 1.57
N GLU A 298 3.87 42.04 1.23
CA GLU A 298 3.32 42.00 -0.13
C GLU A 298 4.38 42.49 -1.14
N LEU A 299 4.64 41.67 -2.15
CA LEU A 299 5.45 42.05 -3.30
C LEU A 299 4.53 42.82 -4.24
N ASP A 300 4.95 44.01 -4.68
CA ASP A 300 4.24 44.74 -5.73
C ASP A 300 4.16 43.85 -6.99
N SER A 301 2.94 43.62 -7.48
CA SER A 301 2.67 42.79 -8.65
C SER A 301 2.77 43.61 -9.93
N ASP A 302 3.88 43.44 -10.65
CA ASP A 302 4.03 43.89 -12.04
C ASP A 302 3.17 43.01 -12.97
N ASP A 303 1.85 43.20 -12.93
CA ASP A 303 0.87 42.57 -13.84
C ASP A 303 0.52 43.54 -15.00
N ASP A 304 1.40 43.61 -16.01
CA ASP A 304 1.12 44.22 -17.33
C ASP A 304 1.20 43.13 -18.42
N ASP A 305 0.06 42.53 -18.79
CA ASP A 305 -0.55 42.71 -20.13
C ASP A 305 -1.69 41.70 -20.44
N ASP A 306 -2.67 42.20 -21.22
CA ASP A 306 -3.66 41.52 -22.07
C ASP A 306 -4.43 40.27 -21.56
N ASP A 307 -5.70 40.47 -21.22
CA ASP A 307 -6.80 40.04 -22.13
C ASP A 307 -8.13 40.75 -21.79
N LEU A 308 -8.74 41.45 -22.76
CA LEU A 308 -10.07 42.07 -22.63
C LEU A 308 -10.92 41.86 -23.88
N GLU A 309 -11.92 40.96 -23.79
CA GLU A 309 -12.96 40.79 -24.80
C GLU A 309 -13.93 41.99 -24.87
N ALA A 310 -14.61 42.13 -26.01
CA ALA A 310 -15.37 43.33 -26.35
C ALA A 310 -16.80 43.41 -25.72
N GLU A 311 -17.21 44.63 -25.35
CA GLU A 311 -18.63 45.04 -25.38
C GLU A 311 -18.82 46.20 -26.37
N GLU A 312 -19.77 46.04 -27.30
CA GLU A 312 -20.24 47.11 -28.19
C GLU A 312 -21.11 48.13 -27.43
N ARG A 313 -20.83 49.45 -27.52
CA ARG A 313 -21.84 50.52 -27.31
C ARG A 313 -21.60 51.72 -28.21
N ASP A 314 -22.69 52.22 -28.79
CA ASP A 314 -22.72 53.33 -29.73
C ASP A 314 -22.43 54.70 -29.08
N VAL A 315 -21.65 55.54 -29.77
CA VAL A 315 -21.86 57.01 -29.83
C VAL A 315 -21.61 57.45 -31.28
N ASP A 316 -22.40 58.42 -31.74
CA ASP A 316 -22.55 58.82 -33.15
C ASP A 316 -21.79 60.10 -33.52
N GLU A 317 -21.67 60.36 -34.84
CA GLU A 317 -21.35 61.63 -35.55
C GLU A 317 -20.18 62.55 -35.10
N GLY A 318 -19.29 62.90 -36.05
CA GLY A 318 -18.37 64.05 -35.91
C GLY A 318 -17.22 64.14 -36.93
N ASP A 319 -17.49 64.65 -38.15
CA ASP A 319 -16.45 65.05 -39.11
C ASP A 319 -15.74 66.36 -38.69
N ASP A 320 -14.44 66.50 -38.99
CA ASP A 320 -13.89 67.61 -39.82
C ASP A 320 -12.34 67.60 -39.88
N ASP A 321 -11.85 67.48 -41.12
CA ASP A 321 -10.57 67.77 -41.79
C ASP A 321 -9.32 68.41 -41.11
N ASP A 322 -8.19 68.09 -41.79
CA ASP A 322 -7.05 68.94 -42.20
C ASP A 322 -5.67 68.90 -41.50
N GLU A 323 -4.66 69.06 -42.35
CA GLU A 323 -3.21 69.02 -42.11
C GLU A 323 -2.63 70.40 -41.71
N ASP A 324 -1.49 70.44 -41.00
CA ASP A 324 -0.44 71.45 -41.28
C ASP A 324 0.90 71.07 -40.60
N GLU A 325 2.01 71.11 -41.36
CA GLU A 325 3.38 71.06 -40.81
C GLU A 325 3.77 72.42 -40.20
N PRO A 326 4.80 72.47 -39.33
CA PRO A 326 5.98 73.20 -39.81
C PRO A 326 7.34 72.65 -39.35
N ALA A 327 8.16 72.33 -40.35
CA ALA A 327 9.60 72.61 -40.53
C ALA A 327 10.51 72.95 -39.31
N ASP A 328 11.63 72.21 -39.25
CA ASP A 328 13.00 72.61 -38.94
C ASP A 328 13.27 73.77 -37.95
N ALA A 329 13.90 73.41 -36.83
CA ALA A 329 14.82 74.29 -36.11
C ALA A 329 16.08 73.52 -35.70
N ASP A 330 17.24 73.91 -36.25
CA ASP A 330 18.55 73.43 -35.79
C ASP A 330 18.81 73.86 -34.34
N ASP A 331 19.22 72.93 -33.47
CA ASP A 331 19.94 73.26 -32.22
C ASP A 331 21.08 72.24 -32.01
N ASP A 332 22.24 72.54 -32.61
CA ASP A 332 23.39 71.63 -32.74
C ASP A 332 24.29 71.67 -31.49
N ALA A 333 23.98 70.81 -30.51
CA ALA A 333 24.81 70.59 -29.32
C ALA A 333 24.80 69.10 -28.90
N PRO A 334 25.89 68.34 -29.08
CA PRO A 334 25.94 66.93 -28.69
C PRO A 334 26.01 66.79 -27.17
N GLY A 335 24.88 66.43 -26.55
CA GLY A 335 24.83 65.97 -25.17
C GLY A 335 25.71 64.72 -25.01
N MET A 336 26.76 64.82 -24.20
CA MET A 336 27.55 63.65 -23.80
C MET A 336 26.78 62.84 -22.75
N GLU A 337 25.83 62.03 -23.21
CA GLU A 337 25.28 60.96 -22.40
C GLU A 337 26.40 59.95 -22.09
N VAL A 338 26.79 59.89 -20.82
CA VAL A 338 27.88 59.03 -20.35
C VAL A 338 27.32 57.63 -20.14
N VAL A 339 27.30 56.83 -21.21
CA VAL A 339 27.08 55.39 -21.11
C VAL A 339 28.10 54.80 -20.14
N LEU A 340 27.61 54.16 -19.07
CA LEU A 340 28.45 53.56 -18.04
C LEU A 340 29.28 52.40 -18.61
N HIS A 341 30.31 51.97 -17.89
CA HIS A 341 31.18 50.90 -18.40
C HIS A 341 30.45 49.56 -18.52
N GLU A 342 29.50 49.30 -17.62
CA GLU A 342 28.62 48.12 -17.65
C GLU A 342 27.59 48.18 -18.80
N ASP A 343 26.90 49.30 -18.98
CA ASP A 343 25.86 49.49 -20.01
C ASP A 343 26.41 49.61 -21.44
N LYS A 344 27.73 49.59 -21.60
CA LYS A 344 28.39 49.81 -22.88
C LYS A 344 28.20 48.63 -23.84
N LYS A 345 27.12 48.68 -24.61
CA LYS A 345 26.89 47.78 -25.77
C LYS A 345 28.04 47.92 -26.77
N TYR A 346 28.99 46.99 -26.72
CA TYR A 346 30.17 46.96 -27.62
C TYR A 346 29.86 46.46 -29.04
N TYR A 347 28.72 45.80 -29.20
CA TYR A 347 28.25 45.19 -30.44
C TYR A 347 26.76 45.51 -30.63
N PRO A 348 26.27 45.64 -31.88
CA PRO A 348 24.84 45.68 -32.18
C PRO A 348 24.14 44.39 -31.74
N THR A 349 22.82 44.42 -31.58
CA THR A 349 22.06 43.20 -31.30
C THR A 349 22.10 42.23 -32.48
N ALA A 350 21.87 40.94 -32.24
CA ALA A 350 21.90 39.96 -33.32
C ALA A 350 20.75 40.18 -34.34
N GLU A 351 19.61 40.70 -33.89
CA GLU A 351 18.49 41.09 -34.74
C GLU A 351 18.83 42.28 -35.64
N GLU A 352 19.56 43.29 -35.15
CA GLU A 352 20.13 44.37 -35.97
C GLU A 352 21.13 43.86 -37.03
N VAL A 353 21.79 42.72 -36.79
CA VAL A 353 22.82 42.14 -37.68
C VAL A 353 22.22 41.23 -38.76
N TYR A 354 21.17 40.47 -38.43
CA TYR A 354 20.56 39.49 -39.35
C TYR A 354 19.22 39.94 -39.95
N GLY A 355 18.55 40.91 -39.31
CA GLY A 355 17.24 41.44 -39.70
C GLY A 355 16.04 40.60 -39.21
N PRO A 356 14.84 41.18 -39.17
CA PRO A 356 13.63 40.55 -38.60
C PRO A 356 13.10 39.35 -39.40
N GLU A 357 13.69 39.04 -40.57
CA GLU A 357 13.41 37.80 -41.32
C GLU A 357 14.17 36.58 -40.74
N VAL A 358 15.07 36.77 -39.77
CA VAL A 358 15.95 35.73 -39.22
C VAL A 358 15.81 35.62 -37.71
N GLU A 359 15.02 34.63 -37.26
CA GLU A 359 14.90 34.24 -35.86
C GLU A 359 16.28 33.88 -35.28
N THR A 360 16.79 34.70 -34.36
CA THR A 360 18.07 34.43 -33.68
C THR A 360 17.80 33.80 -32.31
N ILE A 361 17.88 32.47 -32.25
CA ILE A 361 17.72 31.71 -31.01
C ILE A 361 19.06 31.61 -30.27
N VAL A 362 19.10 32.09 -29.02
CA VAL A 362 20.19 31.82 -28.07
C VAL A 362 19.78 30.63 -27.20
N GLN A 363 20.68 29.65 -27.04
CA GLN A 363 20.48 28.47 -26.18
C GLN A 363 21.71 28.32 -25.28
N GLU A 364 21.56 28.59 -23.99
CA GLU A 364 22.66 28.55 -23.01
C GLU A 364 22.70 27.24 -22.20
N GLU A 365 21.56 26.56 -22.06
CA GLU A 365 21.41 25.27 -21.35
C GLU A 365 20.73 24.21 -22.24
N ASP A 366 20.98 22.93 -21.95
CA ASP A 366 20.35 21.80 -22.66
C ASP A 366 18.88 21.62 -22.23
N THR A 367 17.96 21.51 -23.20
CA THR A 367 16.51 21.32 -22.95
C THR A 367 16.11 19.95 -22.38
N GLN A 368 17.06 19.02 -22.22
CA GLN A 368 16.85 17.71 -21.60
C GLN A 368 18.08 17.30 -20.77
N PRO A 369 17.90 16.68 -19.59
CA PRO A 369 19.03 16.28 -18.75
C PRO A 369 19.78 15.07 -19.35
N LEU A 370 21.08 14.97 -19.06
CA LEU A 370 21.95 13.86 -19.52
C LEU A 370 21.49 12.44 -19.11
N THR A 371 20.53 12.34 -18.17
CA THR A 371 19.87 11.10 -17.78
C THR A 371 18.81 10.63 -18.78
N GLU A 372 18.25 11.52 -19.60
CA GLU A 372 17.33 11.15 -20.68
C GLU A 372 18.11 10.77 -21.96
N PRO A 373 17.95 9.55 -22.49
CA PRO A 373 18.68 9.13 -23.67
C PRO A 373 18.06 9.70 -24.96
N ILE A 374 18.86 10.45 -25.71
CA ILE A 374 18.54 11.05 -27.03
C ILE A 374 17.83 10.04 -27.97
N ILE A 375 18.23 8.77 -27.94
CA ILE A 375 17.50 7.66 -28.56
C ILE A 375 16.92 6.80 -27.44
N LYS A 376 15.61 6.87 -27.24
CA LYS A 376 14.92 6.13 -26.19
C LYS A 376 15.02 4.62 -26.47
N PRO A 377 15.55 3.80 -25.54
CA PRO A 377 15.67 2.36 -25.74
C PRO A 377 14.28 1.72 -25.75
N VAL A 378 14.11 0.69 -26.59
CA VAL A 378 12.88 -0.13 -26.58
C VAL A 378 12.78 -0.83 -25.23
N LYS A 379 11.81 -0.43 -24.42
CA LYS A 379 11.43 -1.08 -23.16
C LYS A 379 10.05 -1.72 -23.36
N ASN A 380 9.97 -3.03 -23.19
CA ASN A 380 8.67 -3.68 -23.03
C ASN A 380 8.24 -3.49 -21.57
N LYS A 381 7.07 -2.89 -21.35
CA LYS A 381 6.42 -2.88 -20.03
C LYS A 381 5.72 -4.22 -19.84
N GLN A 382 5.97 -4.86 -18.71
CA GLN A 382 5.29 -6.07 -18.28
C GLN A 382 5.23 -6.03 -16.75
N PHE A 383 4.02 -6.04 -16.19
CA PHE A 383 3.79 -5.99 -14.73
C PHE A 383 3.16 -7.29 -14.18
N THR A 384 2.66 -8.14 -15.07
CA THR A 384 2.07 -9.45 -14.78
C THR A 384 2.82 -10.57 -15.51
N LEU A 385 2.80 -11.77 -14.93
CA LEU A 385 3.29 -13.00 -15.57
C LEU A 385 2.17 -13.66 -16.37
N MET A 386 2.02 -13.20 -17.62
CA MET A 386 1.10 -13.78 -18.60
C MET A 386 1.81 -14.76 -19.54
N GLU A 387 1.06 -15.77 -19.99
CA GLU A 387 1.47 -16.81 -20.93
C GLU A 387 0.66 -16.61 -22.23
N GLN A 388 1.35 -16.28 -23.34
CA GLN A 388 0.71 -15.89 -24.61
C GLN A 388 0.25 -17.07 -25.47
N GLU A 389 0.78 -18.26 -25.21
CA GLU A 389 0.35 -19.52 -25.85
C GLU A 389 -0.53 -20.30 -24.85
N LEU A 390 -1.59 -20.94 -25.34
CA LEU A 390 -2.48 -21.74 -24.47
C LEU A 390 -1.75 -23.03 -24.02
N PRO A 391 -1.62 -23.30 -22.71
CA PRO A 391 -0.94 -24.49 -22.21
C PRO A 391 -1.77 -25.77 -22.43
N ALA A 392 -1.11 -26.92 -22.44
CA ALA A 392 -1.78 -28.21 -22.61
C ALA A 392 -2.63 -28.61 -21.40
N THR A 393 -3.93 -28.79 -21.63
CA THR A 393 -4.95 -29.21 -20.64
C THR A 393 -5.31 -30.69 -20.75
N VAL A 394 -5.94 -31.26 -19.71
CA VAL A 394 -6.55 -32.61 -19.74
C VAL A 394 -7.92 -32.66 -20.44
N TYR A 395 -8.46 -31.51 -20.81
CA TYR A 395 -9.74 -31.34 -21.50
C TYR A 395 -9.56 -30.41 -22.71
N ASP A 396 -10.38 -30.58 -23.74
CA ASP A 396 -10.36 -29.71 -24.92
C ASP A 396 -11.07 -28.37 -24.63
N MET A 397 -10.58 -27.27 -25.22
CA MET A 397 -11.18 -25.94 -25.04
C MET A 397 -12.58 -25.82 -25.66
N GLU A 398 -12.89 -26.62 -26.69
CA GLU A 398 -14.25 -26.75 -27.24
C GLU A 398 -15.21 -27.34 -26.20
N PHE A 399 -14.78 -28.34 -25.43
CA PHE A 399 -15.59 -28.93 -24.36
C PHE A 399 -15.78 -27.98 -23.16
N LEU A 400 -14.83 -27.08 -22.89
CA LEU A 400 -15.02 -25.99 -21.94
C LEU A 400 -16.12 -25.04 -22.43
N ALA A 401 -16.12 -24.66 -23.72
CA ALA A 401 -17.16 -23.81 -24.30
C ALA A 401 -18.55 -24.48 -24.32
N ASP A 402 -18.64 -25.77 -24.66
CA ASP A 402 -19.90 -26.54 -24.59
C ASP A 402 -20.48 -26.57 -23.16
N LEU A 403 -19.62 -26.61 -22.12
CA LEU A 403 -20.05 -26.54 -20.73
C LEU A 403 -20.49 -25.13 -20.29
N MET A 404 -20.07 -24.06 -20.98
CA MET A 404 -20.53 -22.69 -20.72
C MET A 404 -21.99 -22.48 -21.12
N ASP A 405 -22.47 -23.15 -22.18
CA ASP A 405 -23.91 -23.13 -22.54
C ASP A 405 -24.78 -23.90 -21.53
N GLY A 406 -24.20 -24.86 -20.79
CA GLY A 406 -24.90 -25.68 -19.81
C GLY A 406 -24.99 -25.04 -18.43
N THR A 407 -25.92 -24.09 -18.22
CA THR A 407 -26.05 -23.30 -16.98
C THR A 407 -26.12 -24.14 -15.68
N GLU A 408 -26.78 -25.31 -15.68
CA GLU A 408 -26.80 -26.25 -14.54
C GLU A 408 -25.41 -26.80 -14.15
N LEU A 409 -24.47 -26.85 -15.11
CA LEU A 409 -23.16 -27.52 -15.00
C LEU A 409 -22.04 -26.57 -14.56
N ILE A 410 -22.33 -25.28 -14.45
CA ILE A 410 -21.42 -24.24 -13.98
C ILE A 410 -21.48 -24.16 -12.45
N ARG A 411 -20.37 -23.82 -11.80
CA ARG A 411 -20.32 -23.34 -10.41
C ARG A 411 -19.42 -22.11 -10.32
N ASN A 412 -19.99 -20.98 -9.89
CA ASN A 412 -19.25 -19.74 -9.61
C ASN A 412 -18.90 -19.69 -8.12
N VAL A 413 -17.61 -19.83 -7.80
CA VAL A 413 -17.12 -20.12 -6.44
C VAL A 413 -16.01 -19.15 -6.05
N THR A 414 -16.21 -18.38 -4.97
CA THR A 414 -15.13 -17.63 -4.33
C THR A 414 -14.42 -18.49 -3.29
N LEU A 415 -13.09 -18.60 -3.39
CA LEU A 415 -12.23 -19.15 -2.35
C LEU A 415 -11.79 -18.00 -1.44
N CYS A 416 -12.34 -17.91 -0.22
CA CYS A 416 -11.98 -16.87 0.74
C CYS A 416 -11.47 -17.46 2.06
N GLY A 417 -10.96 -16.61 2.95
CA GLY A 417 -10.37 -17.02 4.22
C GLY A 417 -9.09 -16.24 4.52
N HIS A 418 -8.66 -16.36 5.78
CA HIS A 418 -7.57 -15.58 6.39
C HIS A 418 -6.19 -15.76 5.72
N LEU A 419 -5.26 -14.88 6.10
CA LEU A 419 -3.94 -14.75 5.50
C LEU A 419 -3.18 -16.08 5.55
N HIS A 420 -2.53 -16.43 4.43
CA HIS A 420 -1.76 -17.66 4.24
C HIS A 420 -2.49 -18.98 4.62
N HIS A 421 -3.83 -19.03 4.68
CA HIS A 421 -4.60 -20.28 4.85
C HIS A 421 -4.55 -21.22 3.61
N GLY A 422 -3.65 -20.96 2.65
CA GLY A 422 -3.28 -21.87 1.55
C GLY A 422 -4.29 -21.94 0.40
N LYS A 423 -4.97 -20.84 0.08
CA LYS A 423 -5.97 -20.73 -1.00
C LYS A 423 -5.33 -20.85 -2.39
N THR A 424 -4.40 -19.95 -2.68
CA THR A 424 -3.47 -19.97 -3.84
C THR A 424 -2.80 -21.33 -4.01
N CYS A 425 -2.23 -21.91 -2.94
CA CYS A 425 -1.62 -23.24 -2.98
C CYS A 425 -2.61 -24.40 -3.19
N PHE A 426 -3.92 -24.18 -3.00
CA PHE A 426 -4.97 -25.14 -3.34
C PHE A 426 -5.37 -25.00 -4.82
N VAL A 427 -5.41 -23.78 -5.36
CA VAL A 427 -5.56 -23.53 -6.80
C VAL A 427 -4.37 -24.09 -7.59
N ASP A 428 -3.14 -23.97 -7.08
CA ASP A 428 -1.95 -24.65 -7.63
C ASP A 428 -2.19 -26.16 -7.85
N CYS A 429 -2.88 -26.84 -6.93
CA CYS A 429 -3.20 -28.26 -7.06
C CYS A 429 -4.26 -28.54 -8.15
N LEU A 430 -5.27 -27.67 -8.27
CA LEU A 430 -6.29 -27.78 -9.32
C LEU A 430 -5.70 -27.50 -10.71
N ILE A 431 -4.76 -26.55 -10.80
CA ILE A 431 -3.96 -26.29 -12.01
C ILE A 431 -3.09 -27.51 -12.33
N GLU A 432 -2.33 -28.07 -11.37
CA GLU A 432 -1.54 -29.28 -11.61
C GLU A 432 -2.38 -30.50 -12.05
N GLN A 433 -3.60 -30.64 -11.53
CA GLN A 433 -4.52 -31.69 -11.96
C GLN A 433 -4.99 -31.48 -13.41
N THR A 434 -5.28 -30.23 -13.79
CA THR A 434 -5.88 -29.90 -15.11
C THR A 434 -4.86 -29.65 -16.21
N HIS A 435 -3.62 -29.33 -15.87
CA HIS A 435 -2.52 -28.98 -16.78
C HIS A 435 -1.33 -29.91 -16.52
N PRO A 436 -1.10 -30.96 -17.34
CA PRO A 436 -0.07 -31.96 -17.06
C PRO A 436 1.38 -31.43 -17.07
N GLU A 437 1.62 -30.33 -17.78
CA GLU A 437 2.96 -29.74 -17.96
C GLU A 437 3.30 -28.70 -16.87
N ILE A 438 2.28 -28.04 -16.30
CA ILE A 438 2.46 -27.04 -15.24
C ILE A 438 2.71 -27.76 -13.92
N ARG A 439 3.89 -27.59 -13.32
CA ARG A 439 4.32 -28.29 -12.10
C ARG A 439 5.07 -27.38 -11.14
N LYS A 440 4.73 -27.46 -9.85
CA LYS A 440 5.46 -26.85 -8.74
C LYS A 440 6.90 -27.37 -8.68
N ARG A 441 7.84 -26.47 -8.35
CA ARG A 441 9.27 -26.81 -8.20
C ARG A 441 9.54 -27.33 -6.79
N ASP A 442 10.50 -28.24 -6.63
CA ASP A 442 10.72 -28.99 -5.39
C ASP A 442 10.83 -28.13 -4.11
N ASP A 443 11.47 -26.95 -4.23
CA ASP A 443 11.78 -26.05 -3.12
C ASP A 443 10.97 -24.74 -3.13
N VAL A 444 10.11 -24.48 -4.13
CA VAL A 444 9.39 -23.19 -4.30
C VAL A 444 7.94 -23.41 -4.73
N ASP A 445 7.01 -22.84 -3.95
CA ASP A 445 5.57 -22.84 -4.25
C ASP A 445 5.27 -22.05 -5.54
N LEU A 446 4.44 -22.63 -6.43
CA LEU A 446 4.20 -22.11 -7.79
C LEU A 446 3.42 -20.78 -7.78
N ARG A 447 2.41 -20.70 -6.92
CA ARG A 447 1.53 -19.53 -6.73
C ARG A 447 1.01 -19.00 -8.06
N TYR A 448 0.23 -19.85 -8.73
CA TYR A 448 -0.22 -19.63 -10.10
C TYR A 448 -1.08 -18.36 -10.25
N THR A 449 -1.96 -18.10 -9.26
CA THR A 449 -2.86 -16.94 -9.18
C THR A 449 -2.21 -15.64 -8.70
N ASP A 450 -1.02 -15.69 -8.08
CA ASP A 450 -0.20 -14.50 -7.77
C ASP A 450 0.46 -14.03 -9.09
N ILE A 451 -0.28 -13.33 -9.95
CA ILE A 451 0.17 -12.97 -11.30
C ILE A 451 0.98 -11.67 -11.35
N LEU A 452 0.82 -10.77 -10.38
CA LEU A 452 1.59 -9.52 -10.31
C LEU A 452 2.96 -9.76 -9.66
N PHE A 453 4.01 -9.12 -10.16
CA PHE A 453 5.33 -9.21 -9.53
C PHE A 453 5.32 -8.75 -8.06
N THR A 454 4.50 -7.74 -7.73
CA THR A 454 4.29 -7.24 -6.36
C THR A 454 3.79 -8.33 -5.39
N GLU A 455 2.92 -9.24 -5.86
CA GLU A 455 2.37 -10.35 -5.06
C GLU A 455 3.43 -11.43 -4.84
N GLN A 456 4.21 -11.73 -5.88
CA GLN A 456 5.27 -12.72 -5.83
C GLN A 456 6.41 -12.31 -4.89
N GLU A 457 6.84 -11.05 -4.94
CA GLU A 457 7.86 -10.46 -4.08
C GLU A 457 7.42 -10.34 -2.61
N ARG A 458 6.18 -9.90 -2.36
CA ARG A 458 5.63 -9.76 -0.99
C ARG A 458 5.21 -11.09 -0.38
N GLY A 459 4.92 -12.11 -1.19
CA GLY A 459 4.38 -13.39 -0.74
C GLY A 459 2.88 -13.36 -0.38
N VAL A 460 2.19 -12.27 -0.71
CA VAL A 460 0.80 -11.98 -0.33
C VAL A 460 0.03 -11.61 -1.59
N GLY A 461 -1.01 -12.38 -1.93
CA GLY A 461 -1.97 -11.98 -2.95
C GLY A 461 -2.64 -10.65 -2.58
N ILE A 462 -2.70 -9.74 -3.54
CA ILE A 462 -3.19 -8.36 -3.44
C ILE A 462 -4.52 -8.25 -4.17
N LYS A 463 -4.65 -8.90 -5.34
CA LYS A 463 -5.84 -8.90 -6.17
C LYS A 463 -6.63 -10.20 -6.04
N SER A 464 -7.92 -10.13 -6.31
CA SER A 464 -8.68 -11.31 -6.69
C SER A 464 -8.19 -11.79 -8.06
N THR A 465 -8.01 -13.10 -8.30
CA THR A 465 -7.59 -13.65 -9.61
C THR A 465 -8.52 -14.79 -10.04
N PRO A 466 -9.23 -14.66 -11.18
CA PRO A 466 -10.17 -15.67 -11.66
C PRO A 466 -9.48 -16.79 -12.43
N VAL A 467 -10.00 -18.01 -12.24
CA VAL A 467 -9.56 -19.23 -12.91
C VAL A 467 -10.77 -20.08 -13.29
N THR A 468 -11.07 -20.19 -14.58
CA THR A 468 -12.09 -21.12 -15.10
C THR A 468 -11.46 -22.46 -15.47
N LEU A 469 -11.89 -23.53 -14.80
CA LEU A 469 -11.42 -24.91 -15.04
C LEU A 469 -12.58 -25.88 -15.26
N VAL A 470 -12.32 -26.98 -15.96
CA VAL A 470 -13.24 -28.13 -16.01
C VAL A 470 -12.76 -29.21 -15.03
N LEU A 471 -13.60 -29.60 -14.07
CA LEU A 471 -13.24 -30.51 -12.97
C LEU A 471 -14.25 -31.69 -12.84
N PRO A 472 -13.78 -32.93 -12.64
CA PRO A 472 -14.64 -34.11 -12.47
C PRO A 472 -15.12 -34.33 -11.02
N ASP A 473 -16.38 -34.75 -10.87
CA ASP A 473 -16.93 -35.21 -9.59
C ASP A 473 -16.54 -36.67 -9.26
N SER A 474 -16.88 -37.18 -8.07
CA SER A 474 -16.56 -38.57 -7.68
C SER A 474 -17.27 -39.67 -8.51
N ARG A 475 -18.09 -39.29 -9.49
CA ARG A 475 -18.73 -40.20 -10.48
C ARG A 475 -18.08 -40.09 -11.87
N GLY A 476 -17.12 -39.18 -12.05
CA GLY A 476 -16.49 -38.88 -13.34
C GLY A 476 -17.32 -37.96 -14.24
N LYS A 477 -18.33 -37.25 -13.72
CA LYS A 477 -19.01 -36.19 -14.48
C LYS A 477 -18.25 -34.88 -14.31
N SER A 478 -17.81 -34.30 -15.42
CA SER A 478 -17.19 -32.97 -15.43
C SER A 478 -18.21 -31.84 -15.23
N TYR A 479 -17.77 -30.79 -14.55
CA TYR A 479 -18.47 -29.54 -14.30
C TYR A 479 -17.52 -28.37 -14.59
N LEU A 480 -18.06 -27.22 -15.01
CA LEU A 480 -17.28 -25.99 -15.20
C LEU A 480 -17.23 -25.21 -13.89
N PHE A 481 -16.02 -24.93 -13.43
CA PHE A 481 -15.74 -24.23 -12.18
C PHE A 481 -15.11 -22.87 -12.50
N ASN A 482 -15.89 -21.82 -12.30
CA ASN A 482 -15.41 -20.44 -12.27
C ASN A 482 -14.95 -20.15 -10.83
N ILE A 483 -13.64 -20.25 -10.61
CA ILE A 483 -13.02 -20.12 -9.28
C ILE A 483 -12.38 -18.75 -9.15
N MET A 484 -12.69 -18.03 -8.08
CA MET A 484 -11.96 -16.80 -7.72
C MET A 484 -11.06 -17.08 -6.52
N ASP A 485 -9.74 -17.02 -6.70
CA ASP A 485 -8.81 -16.92 -5.58
C ASP A 485 -8.82 -15.46 -5.08
N THR A 486 -8.89 -15.26 -3.76
CA THR A 486 -9.04 -13.93 -3.18
C THR A 486 -7.96 -13.63 -2.14
N PRO A 487 -7.53 -12.37 -1.99
CA PRO A 487 -6.47 -12.02 -1.06
C PRO A 487 -6.86 -12.35 0.38
N GLY A 488 -5.93 -12.93 1.15
CA GLY A 488 -6.20 -13.36 2.54
C GLY A 488 -5.99 -12.26 3.59
N HIS A 489 -5.28 -11.20 3.22
CA HIS A 489 -4.98 -10.07 4.11
C HIS A 489 -6.22 -9.21 4.32
N VAL A 490 -6.50 -8.81 5.57
CA VAL A 490 -7.79 -8.17 5.90
C VAL A 490 -7.98 -6.80 5.23
N ASN A 491 -6.90 -6.08 4.93
CA ASN A 491 -6.94 -4.80 4.21
C ASN A 491 -7.48 -4.95 2.77
N PHE A 492 -7.25 -6.09 2.10
CA PHE A 492 -7.78 -6.37 0.76
C PHE A 492 -9.14 -7.09 0.80
N SER A 493 -9.92 -6.92 1.88
CA SER A 493 -11.24 -7.54 2.01
C SER A 493 -12.29 -7.00 1.03
N ASP A 494 -11.99 -5.92 0.32
CA ASP A 494 -12.77 -5.33 -0.75
C ASP A 494 -12.71 -6.10 -2.07
N GLU A 495 -11.53 -6.62 -2.42
CA GLU A 495 -11.34 -7.59 -3.52
C GLU A 495 -12.09 -8.91 -3.23
N VAL A 496 -12.38 -9.22 -1.96
CA VAL A 496 -13.25 -10.35 -1.60
C VAL A 496 -14.74 -9.99 -1.75
N THR A 497 -15.14 -8.76 -1.47
CA THR A 497 -16.52 -8.27 -1.69
C THR A 497 -16.88 -8.27 -3.18
N SER A 498 -16.02 -7.77 -4.07
CA SER A 498 -16.25 -7.78 -5.54
C SER A 498 -16.41 -9.20 -6.09
N SER A 499 -15.66 -10.16 -5.52
CA SER A 499 -15.67 -11.59 -5.85
C SER A 499 -16.94 -12.31 -5.36
N ILE A 500 -17.36 -12.04 -4.12
CA ILE A 500 -18.61 -12.57 -3.54
C ILE A 500 -19.82 -12.13 -4.37
N ARG A 501 -19.83 -10.86 -4.81
CA ARG A 501 -20.96 -10.29 -5.56
C ARG A 501 -21.29 -11.09 -6.83
N ILE A 502 -20.29 -11.52 -7.61
CA ILE A 502 -20.46 -12.29 -8.86
C ILE A 502 -20.58 -13.82 -8.67
N SER A 503 -20.22 -14.35 -7.50
CA SER A 503 -20.25 -15.78 -7.17
C SER A 503 -21.64 -16.27 -6.76
N ASP A 504 -21.88 -17.58 -6.82
CA ASP A 504 -23.09 -18.22 -6.27
C ASP A 504 -22.84 -18.88 -4.90
N GLY A 505 -21.58 -19.19 -4.58
CA GLY A 505 -21.18 -19.70 -3.27
C GLY A 505 -19.73 -19.37 -2.88
N VAL A 506 -19.43 -19.71 -1.63
CA VAL A 506 -18.15 -19.41 -0.97
C VAL A 506 -17.56 -20.70 -0.38
N VAL A 507 -16.27 -20.91 -0.60
CA VAL A 507 -15.45 -21.91 0.10
C VAL A 507 -14.52 -21.20 1.06
N LEU A 508 -14.75 -21.40 2.35
CA LEU A 508 -14.00 -20.76 3.43
C LEU A 508 -12.79 -21.63 3.84
N PHE A 509 -11.59 -21.11 3.64
CA PHE A 509 -10.34 -21.77 3.99
C PHE A 509 -9.90 -21.48 5.41
N ILE A 510 -9.72 -22.55 6.19
CA ILE A 510 -9.32 -22.50 7.60
C ILE A 510 -8.07 -23.37 7.79
N ASP A 511 -6.97 -22.80 8.27
CA ASP A 511 -5.79 -23.57 8.65
C ASP A 511 -6.09 -24.45 9.87
N ALA A 512 -5.77 -25.74 9.78
CA ALA A 512 -6.09 -26.72 10.81
C ALA A 512 -5.36 -26.49 12.15
N ALA A 513 -4.14 -25.92 12.14
CA ALA A 513 -3.36 -25.64 13.33
C ALA A 513 -3.80 -24.34 14.01
N GLU A 514 -3.98 -23.28 13.22
CA GLU A 514 -4.46 -21.98 13.70
C GLU A 514 -5.95 -22.07 14.09
N GLY A 515 -6.85 -22.33 13.15
CA GLY A 515 -8.30 -22.36 13.36
C GLY A 515 -9.00 -21.09 12.85
N VAL A 516 -10.10 -20.71 13.48
CA VAL A 516 -10.82 -19.48 13.13
C VAL A 516 -10.02 -18.27 13.61
N MET A 517 -9.90 -17.27 12.73
CA MET A 517 -9.11 -16.04 12.91
C MET A 517 -9.91 -14.84 12.37
N LEU A 518 -9.48 -13.62 12.66
CA LEU A 518 -10.14 -12.34 12.35
C LEU A 518 -10.83 -12.29 10.98
N ASN A 519 -10.08 -12.53 9.90
CA ASN A 519 -10.66 -12.43 8.57
C ASN A 519 -11.61 -13.62 8.25
N THR A 520 -11.41 -14.79 8.86
CA THR A 520 -12.37 -15.91 8.77
C THR A 520 -13.71 -15.54 9.39
N GLU A 521 -13.72 -14.95 10.59
CA GLU A 521 -14.93 -14.47 11.27
C GLU A 521 -15.65 -13.39 10.45
N ARG A 522 -14.90 -12.40 9.96
CA ARG A 522 -15.44 -11.30 9.15
C ARG A 522 -15.97 -11.73 7.79
N LEU A 523 -15.37 -12.75 7.17
CA LEU A 523 -15.84 -13.30 5.90
C LEU A 523 -17.08 -14.20 6.05
N ILE A 524 -17.23 -14.90 7.19
CA ILE A 524 -18.50 -15.57 7.55
C ILE A 524 -19.62 -14.53 7.64
N LYS A 525 -19.42 -13.44 8.42
CA LYS A 525 -20.42 -12.36 8.55
C LYS A 525 -20.84 -11.82 7.18
N HIS A 526 -19.86 -11.46 6.33
CA HIS A 526 -20.13 -10.85 5.03
C HIS A 526 -20.80 -11.80 4.03
N ALA A 527 -20.38 -13.07 3.98
CA ALA A 527 -21.00 -14.08 3.12
C ALA A 527 -22.47 -14.37 3.53
N VAL A 528 -22.78 -14.37 4.83
CA VAL A 528 -24.17 -14.45 5.32
C VAL A 528 -24.97 -13.21 4.92
N GLN A 529 -24.41 -12.00 5.04
CA GLN A 529 -25.09 -10.76 4.66
C GLN A 529 -25.43 -10.68 3.16
N GLU A 530 -24.54 -11.13 2.27
CA GLU A 530 -24.77 -11.24 0.82
C GLU A 530 -25.55 -12.51 0.42
N ARG A 531 -26.15 -13.22 1.40
CA ARG A 531 -26.99 -14.44 1.23
C ARG A 531 -26.32 -15.60 0.47
N MET A 532 -25.02 -15.78 0.65
CA MET A 532 -24.22 -16.79 -0.08
C MET A 532 -24.37 -18.20 0.49
N ALA A 533 -24.27 -19.21 -0.38
CA ALA A 533 -24.05 -20.59 0.06
C ALA A 533 -22.62 -20.74 0.63
N ILE A 534 -22.50 -21.24 1.87
CA ILE A 534 -21.21 -21.36 2.58
C ILE A 534 -20.81 -22.82 2.71
N THR A 535 -19.58 -23.12 2.28
CA THR A 535 -18.88 -24.39 2.46
C THR A 535 -17.49 -24.13 3.07
N ILE A 536 -16.84 -25.15 3.63
CA ILE A 536 -15.56 -24.98 4.36
C ILE A 536 -14.53 -25.97 3.83
N CYS A 537 -13.29 -25.51 3.65
CA CYS A 537 -12.14 -26.41 3.57
C CYS A 537 -11.16 -26.16 4.72
N ILE A 538 -11.03 -27.15 5.60
CA ILE A 538 -10.01 -27.14 6.66
C ILE A 538 -8.70 -27.60 6.03
N ASN A 539 -7.86 -26.63 5.66
CA ASN A 539 -6.61 -26.81 4.94
C ASN A 539 -5.43 -26.99 5.92
N LYS A 540 -4.26 -27.35 5.39
CA LYS A 540 -3.03 -27.64 6.14
C LYS A 540 -3.19 -28.66 7.28
N VAL A 541 -4.03 -29.69 7.09
CA VAL A 541 -4.22 -30.76 8.10
C VAL A 541 -2.93 -31.50 8.46
N ASP A 542 -1.92 -31.44 7.58
CA ASP A 542 -0.56 -31.95 7.79
C ASP A 542 0.17 -31.25 8.95
N ARG A 543 -0.11 -29.97 9.26
CA ARG A 543 0.47 -29.26 10.41
C ARG A 543 0.14 -29.93 11.74
N LEU A 544 -1.07 -30.52 11.86
CA LEU A 544 -1.45 -31.29 13.04
C LEU A 544 -0.54 -32.52 13.25
N ILE A 545 0.02 -33.06 12.17
CA ILE A 545 0.68 -34.36 12.07
C ILE A 545 2.21 -34.22 12.12
N VAL A 546 2.75 -33.28 11.34
CA VAL A 546 4.21 -33.12 11.12
C VAL A 546 4.81 -32.02 12.00
N GLU A 547 4.07 -30.95 12.26
CA GLU A 547 4.52 -29.78 13.01
C GLU A 547 4.14 -29.91 14.50
N LEU A 548 2.84 -29.90 14.81
CA LEU A 548 2.29 -30.02 16.16
C LEU A 548 2.36 -31.44 16.73
N LYS A 549 2.38 -32.46 15.87
CA LYS A 549 2.51 -33.89 16.22
C LYS A 549 1.47 -34.36 17.25
N LEU A 550 0.23 -33.88 17.11
CA LEU A 550 -0.87 -34.25 17.98
C LEU A 550 -1.20 -35.74 17.82
N PRO A 551 -1.68 -36.44 18.87
CA PRO A 551 -2.29 -37.76 18.69
C PRO A 551 -3.50 -37.68 17.75
N PRO A 552 -3.79 -38.71 16.92
CA PRO A 552 -4.93 -38.70 15.99
C PRO A 552 -6.30 -38.40 16.63
N THR A 553 -6.49 -38.73 17.91
CA THR A 553 -7.73 -38.39 18.64
C THR A 553 -7.81 -36.91 19.00
N ASP A 554 -6.69 -36.26 19.29
CA ASP A 554 -6.65 -34.85 19.68
C ASP A 554 -6.65 -33.94 18.45
N ALA A 555 -6.02 -34.37 17.34
CA ALA A 555 -6.21 -33.78 16.03
C ALA A 555 -7.68 -33.84 15.58
N TYR A 556 -8.39 -34.95 15.79
CA TYR A 556 -9.84 -35.01 15.58
C TYR A 556 -10.60 -33.99 16.45
N TYR A 557 -10.20 -33.80 17.71
CA TYR A 557 -10.83 -32.78 18.56
C TYR A 557 -10.57 -31.34 18.07
N LYS A 558 -9.36 -31.00 17.58
CA LYS A 558 -9.06 -29.71 16.94
C LYS A 558 -9.90 -29.49 15.68
N LEU A 559 -9.95 -30.49 14.79
CA LEU A 559 -10.76 -30.43 13.56
C LEU A 559 -12.26 -30.28 13.88
N ARG A 560 -12.77 -30.99 14.90
CA ARG A 560 -14.18 -30.85 15.32
C ARG A 560 -14.44 -29.47 15.92
N HIS A 561 -13.55 -28.97 16.78
CA HIS A 561 -13.69 -27.66 17.40
C HIS A 561 -13.77 -26.53 16.36
N ILE A 562 -12.99 -26.58 15.28
CA ILE A 562 -13.10 -25.62 14.16
C ILE A 562 -14.50 -25.64 13.54
N VAL A 563 -15.08 -26.83 13.31
CA VAL A 563 -16.46 -26.97 12.80
C VAL A 563 -17.49 -26.47 13.82
N ASP A 564 -17.31 -26.81 15.10
CA ASP A 564 -18.18 -26.38 16.20
C ASP A 564 -18.18 -24.83 16.35
N GLU A 565 -17.00 -24.19 16.18
CA GLU A 565 -16.79 -22.74 16.26
C GLU A 565 -17.42 -21.97 15.09
N VAL A 566 -17.24 -22.45 13.85
CA VAL A 566 -17.88 -21.82 12.68
C VAL A 566 -19.41 -21.96 12.72
N ASN A 567 -19.96 -23.07 13.22
CA ASN A 567 -21.40 -23.16 13.49
C ASN A 567 -21.86 -22.13 14.55
N GLY A 568 -21.03 -21.85 15.57
CA GLY A 568 -21.27 -20.77 16.53
C GLY A 568 -21.40 -19.41 15.86
N LEU A 569 -20.46 -19.07 14.98
CA LEU A 569 -20.49 -17.81 14.21
C LEU A 569 -21.67 -17.74 13.23
N LEU A 570 -21.96 -18.82 12.50
CA LEU A 570 -23.12 -18.89 11.60
C LEU A 570 -24.44 -18.68 12.35
N SER A 571 -24.62 -19.31 13.51
CA SER A 571 -25.79 -19.12 14.38
C SER A 571 -25.83 -17.76 15.12
N THR A 572 -24.75 -16.97 15.05
CA THR A 572 -24.69 -15.59 15.55
C THR A 572 -25.08 -14.58 14.47
N TYR A 573 -24.70 -14.83 13.21
CA TYR A 573 -24.91 -13.91 12.09
C TYR A 573 -26.13 -14.22 11.22
N SER A 574 -26.67 -15.45 11.24
CA SER A 574 -27.88 -15.84 10.52
C SER A 574 -29.00 -16.30 11.45
N THR A 575 -30.24 -16.01 11.04
CA THR A 575 -31.47 -16.55 11.65
C THR A 575 -31.88 -17.91 11.07
N ASP A 576 -31.23 -18.37 10.00
CA ASP A 576 -31.68 -19.55 9.24
C ASP A 576 -31.08 -20.85 9.81
N GLU A 577 -31.90 -21.62 10.52
CA GLU A 577 -31.54 -22.91 11.13
C GLU A 577 -30.98 -23.96 10.14
N ASN A 578 -31.12 -23.73 8.83
CA ASN A 578 -30.62 -24.60 7.77
C ASN A 578 -29.11 -24.43 7.47
N LEU A 579 -28.48 -23.32 7.86
CA LEU A 579 -27.07 -23.01 7.55
C LEU A 579 -26.07 -23.69 8.51
N VAL A 580 -26.17 -25.02 8.62
CA VAL A 580 -25.30 -25.85 9.49
C VAL A 580 -24.17 -26.49 8.67
N VAL A 581 -22.93 -26.33 9.14
CA VAL A 581 -21.73 -26.93 8.52
C VAL A 581 -21.30 -28.21 9.23
N SER A 582 -21.13 -29.30 8.49
CA SER A 582 -20.72 -30.59 9.05
C SER A 582 -20.16 -31.53 7.98
N PRO A 583 -19.01 -32.21 8.23
CA PRO A 583 -18.47 -33.24 7.34
C PRO A 583 -19.46 -34.37 7.00
N LEU A 584 -20.50 -34.60 7.82
CA LEU A 584 -21.56 -35.58 7.57
C LEU A 584 -22.57 -35.15 6.49
N LEU A 585 -22.70 -33.85 6.23
CA LEU A 585 -23.59 -33.30 5.21
C LEU A 585 -22.91 -33.26 3.84
N GLY A 586 -21.59 -33.04 3.83
CA GLY A 586 -20.78 -32.90 2.61
C GLY A 586 -20.14 -31.51 2.46
N ASN A 587 -20.65 -30.49 3.18
CA ASN A 587 -20.23 -29.08 3.09
C ASN A 587 -18.92 -28.72 3.81
N VAL A 588 -18.11 -29.72 4.20
CA VAL A 588 -16.79 -29.54 4.80
C VAL A 588 -15.78 -30.51 4.19
N CYS A 589 -14.75 -29.98 3.52
CA CYS A 589 -13.57 -30.73 3.09
C CYS A 589 -12.39 -30.59 4.06
N PHE A 590 -11.51 -31.59 4.04
CA PHE A 590 -10.22 -31.60 4.72
C PHE A 590 -9.12 -31.62 3.66
N ALA A 591 -8.13 -30.74 3.78
CA ALA A 591 -7.10 -30.56 2.77
C ALA A 591 -5.71 -30.31 3.36
N SER A 592 -4.70 -30.63 2.57
CA SER A 592 -3.32 -30.19 2.74
C SER A 592 -2.81 -29.87 1.34
N SER A 593 -3.04 -28.62 0.93
CA SER A 593 -2.59 -28.02 -0.33
C SER A 593 -1.11 -28.25 -0.61
N GLN A 594 -0.24 -28.23 0.40
CA GLN A 594 1.21 -28.45 0.20
C GLN A 594 1.56 -29.85 -0.31
N TYR A 595 0.80 -30.87 0.11
CA TYR A 595 1.01 -32.27 -0.25
C TYR A 595 -0.08 -32.85 -1.16
N SER A 596 -0.85 -32.01 -1.86
CA SER A 596 -1.95 -32.45 -2.75
C SER A 596 -2.96 -33.40 -2.10
N ILE A 597 -3.33 -33.12 -0.84
CA ILE A 597 -4.38 -33.86 -0.12
C ILE A 597 -5.66 -33.04 -0.19
N CYS A 598 -6.77 -33.65 -0.64
CA CYS A 598 -8.11 -33.07 -0.52
C CYS A 598 -9.14 -34.20 -0.43
N PHE A 599 -9.96 -34.21 0.63
CA PHE A 599 -11.05 -35.18 0.77
C PHE A 599 -12.24 -34.67 1.58
N THR A 600 -13.44 -35.08 1.18
CA THR A 600 -14.63 -35.17 2.04
C THR A 600 -14.80 -36.61 2.56
N LEU A 601 -15.72 -36.83 3.50
CA LEU A 601 -16.06 -38.20 3.93
C LEU A 601 -16.55 -39.09 2.76
N GLY A 602 -17.16 -38.49 1.73
CA GLY A 602 -17.61 -39.18 0.52
C GLY A 602 -16.43 -39.69 -0.32
N SER A 603 -15.51 -38.81 -0.71
CA SER A 603 -14.32 -39.18 -1.49
C SER A 603 -13.40 -40.17 -0.75
N PHE A 604 -13.16 -40.01 0.56
CA PHE A 604 -12.35 -40.98 1.33
C PHE A 604 -13.06 -42.35 1.43
N ALA A 605 -14.40 -42.35 1.56
CA ALA A 605 -15.19 -43.58 1.50
C ALA A 605 -15.18 -44.24 0.11
N LYS A 606 -15.04 -43.46 -0.96
CA LYS A 606 -14.87 -43.97 -2.33
C LYS A 606 -13.53 -44.66 -2.52
N ILE A 607 -12.41 -44.13 -2.00
CA ILE A 607 -11.10 -44.82 -2.00
C ILE A 607 -11.22 -46.22 -1.36
N TYR A 608 -11.94 -46.34 -0.22
CA TYR A 608 -12.23 -47.65 0.38
C TYR A 608 -13.09 -48.57 -0.51
N ALA A 609 -14.11 -48.04 -1.18
CA ALA A 609 -14.98 -48.82 -2.06
C ALA A 609 -14.22 -49.34 -3.30
N ASP A 610 -13.41 -48.49 -3.92
CA ASP A 610 -12.61 -48.83 -5.10
C ASP A 610 -11.46 -49.80 -4.75
N THR A 611 -10.90 -49.72 -3.53
CA THR A 611 -9.83 -50.62 -3.06
C THR A 611 -10.34 -52.02 -2.66
N TYR A 612 -11.47 -52.10 -1.95
CA TYR A 612 -11.92 -53.35 -1.29
C TYR A 612 -13.17 -53.99 -1.91
N GLY A 613 -13.93 -53.28 -2.75
CA GLY A 613 -15.19 -53.76 -3.33
C GLY A 613 -16.37 -53.84 -2.34
N ASP A 614 -17.58 -54.01 -2.87
CA ASP A 614 -18.87 -54.22 -2.15
C ASP A 614 -19.26 -53.18 -1.06
N ILE A 615 -18.55 -52.07 -0.92
CA ILE A 615 -18.86 -51.00 0.04
C ILE A 615 -19.65 -49.87 -0.64
N ASN A 616 -20.86 -49.58 -0.14
CA ASN A 616 -21.59 -48.36 -0.49
C ASN A 616 -20.94 -47.16 0.23
N TYR A 617 -20.13 -46.39 -0.50
CA TYR A 617 -19.37 -45.26 0.04
C TYR A 617 -20.26 -44.18 0.69
N ASN A 618 -21.44 -43.89 0.14
CA ASN A 618 -22.37 -42.90 0.69
C ASN A 618 -22.92 -43.29 2.08
N GLU A 619 -23.27 -44.56 2.28
CA GLU A 619 -23.71 -45.06 3.59
C GLU A 619 -22.55 -45.33 4.57
N PHE A 620 -21.32 -45.38 4.08
CA PHE A 620 -20.11 -45.41 4.90
C PHE A 620 -19.76 -44.00 5.40
N ALA A 621 -19.72 -43.00 4.50
CA ALA A 621 -19.43 -41.59 4.77
C ALA A 621 -20.28 -41.01 5.90
N LYS A 622 -21.60 -41.23 5.89
CA LYS A 622 -22.57 -40.84 6.94
C LYS A 622 -22.27 -41.40 8.34
N ARG A 623 -21.27 -42.26 8.48
CA ARG A 623 -20.87 -42.95 9.73
C ARG A 623 -19.40 -42.73 10.07
N LEU A 624 -18.66 -41.98 9.24
CA LEU A 624 -17.23 -41.69 9.43
C LEU A 624 -16.95 -40.50 10.37
N TRP A 625 -17.95 -39.75 10.85
CA TRP A 625 -17.73 -38.57 11.71
C TRP A 625 -18.66 -38.52 12.93
N GLY A 626 -18.24 -37.79 13.96
CA GLY A 626 -18.89 -37.68 15.27
C GLY A 626 -18.48 -38.79 16.24
N ASP A 627 -19.17 -38.87 17.39
CA ASP A 627 -19.01 -39.96 18.38
C ASP A 627 -19.69 -41.27 17.91
N ILE A 628 -19.20 -41.77 16.78
CA ILE A 628 -19.50 -43.07 16.20
C ILE A 628 -18.22 -43.93 16.28
N TYR A 629 -18.37 -45.18 16.69
CA TYR A 629 -17.27 -46.12 16.93
C TYR A 629 -17.49 -47.37 16.07
N PHE A 630 -16.43 -47.97 15.53
CA PHE A 630 -16.54 -49.26 14.85
C PHE A 630 -16.37 -50.41 15.84
N ASN A 631 -17.16 -51.47 15.69
CA ASN A 631 -17.02 -52.71 16.46
C ASN A 631 -16.55 -53.84 15.53
N PRO A 632 -15.26 -54.22 15.56
CA PRO A 632 -14.72 -55.23 14.64
C PRO A 632 -15.31 -56.62 14.86
N LYS A 633 -15.85 -56.94 16.05
CA LYS A 633 -16.49 -58.23 16.33
C LYS A 633 -17.87 -58.36 15.69
N THR A 634 -18.60 -57.25 15.53
CA THR A 634 -19.94 -57.24 14.90
C THR A 634 -19.94 -56.67 13.48
N ARG A 635 -18.80 -56.13 13.02
CA ARG A 635 -18.63 -55.37 11.76
C ARG A 635 -19.71 -54.30 11.57
N LYS A 636 -20.05 -53.58 12.64
CA LYS A 636 -21.10 -52.54 12.68
C LYS A 636 -20.63 -51.33 13.47
N PHE A 637 -21.15 -50.17 13.10
CA PHE A 637 -20.95 -48.91 13.82
C PHE A 637 -21.90 -48.79 15.02
N THR A 638 -21.41 -48.24 16.13
CA THR A 638 -22.18 -48.03 17.37
C THR A 638 -21.88 -46.65 17.97
N LYS A 639 -22.90 -45.95 18.46
CA LYS A 639 -22.74 -44.65 19.18
C LYS A 639 -22.14 -44.79 20.59
N LYS A 640 -22.01 -46.02 21.11
CA LYS A 640 -21.28 -46.32 22.35
C LYS A 640 -19.97 -47.00 21.97
N ALA A 641 -18.87 -46.60 22.63
CA ALA A 641 -17.57 -47.23 22.46
C ALA A 641 -17.64 -48.73 22.84
N PRO A 642 -17.24 -49.67 21.95
CA PRO A 642 -17.31 -51.10 22.24
C PRO A 642 -16.18 -51.61 23.16
N SER A 643 -15.17 -50.78 23.43
CA SER A 643 -14.18 -50.97 24.50
C SER A 643 -13.69 -49.59 25.00
N SER A 644 -13.01 -49.55 26.15
CA SER A 644 -12.44 -48.32 26.72
C SER A 644 -11.41 -47.63 25.82
N ASN A 645 -10.77 -48.39 24.93
CA ASN A 645 -9.69 -47.92 24.06
C ASN A 645 -10.14 -47.85 22.58
N SER A 646 -11.44 -47.99 22.32
CA SER A 646 -11.98 -47.89 20.95
C SER A 646 -12.02 -46.44 20.49
N GLN A 647 -11.40 -46.17 19.34
CA GLN A 647 -11.38 -44.86 18.71
C GLN A 647 -12.71 -44.56 17.97
N ARG A 648 -12.90 -43.29 17.56
CA ARG A 648 -14.00 -42.93 16.65
C ARG A 648 -13.71 -43.43 15.25
N SER A 649 -14.76 -43.63 14.45
CA SER A 649 -14.67 -44.02 13.04
C SER A 649 -13.79 -43.07 12.22
N PHE A 650 -13.84 -41.75 12.45
CA PHE A 650 -12.94 -40.79 11.78
C PHE A 650 -11.46 -41.05 12.11
N VAL A 651 -11.17 -41.39 13.37
CA VAL A 651 -9.80 -41.60 13.81
C VAL A 651 -9.27 -42.94 13.28
N GLU A 652 -10.07 -44.01 13.38
CA GLU A 652 -9.71 -45.36 12.96
C GLU A 652 -9.61 -45.53 11.43
N PHE A 653 -10.48 -44.87 10.66
CA PHE A 653 -10.57 -45.04 9.19
C PHE A 653 -10.07 -43.87 8.36
N VAL A 654 -9.84 -42.68 8.92
CA VAL A 654 -9.37 -41.50 8.14
C VAL A 654 -8.02 -41.01 8.67
N LEU A 655 -7.94 -40.65 9.95
CA LEU A 655 -6.70 -40.09 10.52
C LEU A 655 -5.61 -41.15 10.71
N GLU A 656 -5.88 -42.34 11.26
CA GLU A 656 -4.84 -43.36 11.42
C GLU A 656 -4.17 -43.77 10.09
N PRO A 657 -4.89 -44.03 8.98
CA PRO A 657 -4.28 -44.23 7.67
C PRO A 657 -3.44 -43.04 7.18
N LEU A 658 -3.98 -41.81 7.28
CA LEU A 658 -3.29 -40.58 6.89
C LEU A 658 -1.99 -40.36 7.68
N TYR A 659 -2.03 -40.56 9.01
CA TYR A 659 -0.85 -40.50 9.88
C TYR A 659 0.18 -41.58 9.53
N LYS A 660 -0.25 -42.79 9.16
CA LYS A 660 0.67 -43.88 8.74
C LYS A 660 1.37 -43.52 7.43
N ILE A 661 0.66 -42.98 6.44
CA ILE A 661 1.24 -42.50 5.18
C ILE A 661 2.29 -41.40 5.46
N LEU A 662 1.90 -40.34 6.17
CA LEU A 662 2.79 -39.21 6.48
C LEU A 662 4.02 -39.64 7.30
N SER A 663 3.83 -40.43 8.36
CA SER A 663 4.95 -40.86 9.22
C SER A 663 5.92 -41.83 8.52
N GLN A 664 5.44 -42.71 7.63
CA GLN A 664 6.33 -43.59 6.86
C GLN A 664 7.18 -42.83 5.84
N VAL A 665 6.62 -41.81 5.16
CA VAL A 665 7.40 -40.97 4.23
C VAL A 665 8.33 -39.99 4.95
N VAL A 666 8.04 -39.60 6.20
CA VAL A 666 8.92 -38.71 6.98
C VAL A 666 10.01 -39.48 7.76
N GLY A 667 9.77 -40.74 8.13
CA GLY A 667 10.67 -41.51 9.01
C GLY A 667 11.32 -42.77 8.41
N ASP A 668 10.63 -43.51 7.54
CA ASP A 668 10.97 -44.90 7.16
C ASP A 668 11.08 -45.11 5.62
N VAL A 669 11.55 -44.07 4.91
CA VAL A 669 11.66 -44.04 3.43
C VAL A 669 12.46 -45.21 2.87
N ASP A 670 13.64 -45.49 3.46
CA ASP A 670 14.57 -46.52 2.97
C ASP A 670 14.20 -47.94 3.43
N THR A 671 13.29 -48.09 4.40
CA THR A 671 13.12 -49.32 5.20
C THR A 671 11.79 -50.03 4.94
N SER A 672 10.67 -49.35 5.15
CA SER A 672 9.32 -49.94 5.02
C SER A 672 8.39 -49.21 4.07
N LEU A 673 8.70 -47.96 3.67
CA LEU A 673 7.85 -47.21 2.74
C LEU A 673 7.51 -47.97 1.45
N PRO A 674 8.43 -48.64 0.72
CA PRO A 674 8.08 -49.35 -0.52
C PRO A 674 7.00 -50.43 -0.30
N ARG A 675 7.07 -51.17 0.81
CA ARG A 675 6.07 -52.17 1.17
C ARG A 675 4.73 -51.52 1.54
N VAL A 676 4.73 -50.38 2.21
CA VAL A 676 3.50 -49.65 2.55
C VAL A 676 2.85 -49.08 1.29
N LEU A 677 3.65 -48.65 0.31
CA LEU A 677 3.16 -48.23 -1.01
C LEU A 677 2.57 -49.43 -1.78
N ASP A 678 3.21 -50.61 -1.77
CA ASP A 678 2.65 -51.86 -2.32
C ASP A 678 1.29 -52.21 -1.65
N GLU A 679 1.19 -52.11 -0.32
CA GLU A 679 -0.05 -52.36 0.45
C GLU A 679 -1.16 -51.32 0.16
N LEU A 680 -0.81 -50.17 -0.43
CA LEU A 680 -1.72 -49.12 -0.91
C LEU A 680 -1.90 -49.11 -2.45
N GLY A 681 -1.25 -50.03 -3.18
CA GLY A 681 -1.26 -50.10 -4.64
C GLY A 681 -0.39 -49.05 -5.36
N ILE A 682 0.29 -48.17 -4.64
CA ILE A 682 1.05 -47.04 -5.18
C ILE A 682 2.40 -47.53 -5.72
N HIS A 683 2.66 -47.29 -6.99
CA HIS A 683 3.94 -47.65 -7.64
C HIS A 683 4.73 -46.38 -7.96
N LEU A 684 5.94 -46.26 -7.40
CA LEU A 684 6.89 -45.18 -7.68
C LEU A 684 8.15 -45.70 -8.38
N THR A 685 8.74 -44.88 -9.25
CA THR A 685 10.02 -45.15 -9.90
C THR A 685 11.21 -44.98 -8.96
N LYS A 686 12.38 -45.50 -9.36
CA LYS A 686 13.67 -45.33 -8.66
C LYS A 686 14.26 -43.92 -8.74
N GLU A 687 13.54 -42.97 -9.31
CA GLU A 687 13.92 -41.56 -9.39
C GLU A 687 12.98 -40.72 -8.54
N GLU A 688 11.67 -40.97 -8.63
CA GLU A 688 10.67 -40.46 -7.67
C GLU A 688 11.02 -40.84 -6.21
N LEU A 689 11.48 -42.07 -5.95
CA LEU A 689 11.91 -42.51 -4.61
C LEU A 689 13.20 -41.84 -4.08
N LYS A 690 13.90 -41.03 -4.88
CA LYS A 690 15.08 -40.25 -4.45
C LYS A 690 14.76 -38.77 -4.17
N LEU A 691 13.51 -38.36 -4.37
CA LEU A 691 13.08 -36.99 -4.10
C LEU A 691 13.21 -36.64 -2.62
N ASN A 692 13.36 -35.34 -2.34
CA ASN A 692 13.30 -34.82 -0.97
C ASN A 692 11.94 -35.16 -0.33
N ILE A 693 11.90 -35.30 1.00
CA ILE A 693 10.71 -35.75 1.77
C ILE A 693 9.45 -34.94 1.43
N ARG A 694 9.56 -33.62 1.17
CA ARG A 694 8.42 -32.75 0.84
C ARG A 694 7.83 -33.05 -0.56
N PRO A 695 8.58 -33.01 -1.67
CA PRO A 695 8.11 -33.51 -2.97
C PRO A 695 7.64 -34.97 -2.93
N LEU A 696 8.36 -35.86 -2.23
CA LEU A 696 7.98 -37.26 -2.10
C LEU A 696 6.61 -37.42 -1.38
N LEU A 697 6.34 -36.65 -0.33
CA LEU A 697 5.02 -36.58 0.30
C LEU A 697 3.94 -36.11 -0.68
N ARG A 698 4.16 -34.99 -1.39
CA ARG A 698 3.21 -34.48 -2.38
C ARG A 698 2.89 -35.53 -3.43
N LEU A 699 3.91 -36.24 -3.92
CA LEU A 699 3.77 -37.30 -4.90
C LEU A 699 3.01 -38.53 -4.36
N VAL A 700 3.41 -39.07 -3.19
CA VAL A 700 2.72 -40.22 -2.57
C VAL A 700 1.25 -39.90 -2.30
N CYS A 701 0.96 -38.71 -1.78
CA CYS A 701 -0.40 -38.29 -1.51
C CYS A 701 -1.21 -38.03 -2.80
N ASN A 702 -0.63 -37.41 -3.83
CA ASN A 702 -1.28 -37.28 -5.14
C ASN A 702 -1.61 -38.66 -5.74
N ARG A 703 -0.69 -39.64 -5.68
CA ARG A 703 -0.95 -41.02 -6.13
C ARG A 703 -2.01 -41.77 -5.29
N PHE A 704 -2.22 -41.39 -4.02
CA PHE A 704 -3.19 -42.04 -3.12
C PHE A 704 -4.60 -41.42 -3.18
N PHE A 705 -4.68 -40.09 -3.14
CA PHE A 705 -5.95 -39.35 -3.17
C PHE A 705 -6.45 -39.13 -4.61
N GLY A 706 -5.52 -39.00 -5.56
CA GLY A 706 -5.84 -38.70 -6.95
C GLY A 706 -6.36 -37.27 -7.13
N GLU A 707 -7.39 -37.16 -7.95
CA GLU A 707 -8.09 -35.91 -8.28
C GLU A 707 -8.84 -35.33 -7.07
N PHE A 708 -9.03 -34.01 -7.05
CA PHE A 708 -9.69 -33.28 -5.96
C PHE A 708 -11.22 -33.43 -5.98
N THR A 709 -11.74 -34.62 -6.33
CA THR A 709 -13.18 -34.88 -6.51
C THR A 709 -14.00 -34.58 -5.26
N GLY A 710 -13.42 -34.70 -4.06
CA GLY A 710 -14.08 -34.32 -2.80
C GLY A 710 -14.45 -32.84 -2.71
N PHE A 711 -13.65 -31.94 -3.30
CA PHE A 711 -13.97 -30.51 -3.41
C PHE A 711 -15.07 -30.26 -4.45
N VAL A 712 -15.00 -30.96 -5.59
CA VAL A 712 -16.03 -30.89 -6.64
C VAL A 712 -17.38 -31.38 -6.11
N ASP A 713 -17.40 -32.55 -5.46
CA ASP A 713 -18.57 -33.11 -4.77
C ASP A 713 -19.20 -32.11 -3.81
N MET A 714 -18.39 -31.47 -2.95
CA MET A 714 -18.83 -30.48 -1.97
C MET A 714 -19.49 -29.28 -2.65
N CYS A 715 -18.84 -28.70 -3.66
CA CYS A 715 -19.35 -27.52 -4.34
C CYS A 715 -20.59 -27.84 -5.19
N VAL A 716 -20.61 -28.95 -5.92
CA VAL A 716 -21.77 -29.36 -6.74
C VAL A 716 -23.00 -29.67 -5.88
N GLN A 717 -22.83 -30.18 -4.65
CA GLN A 717 -23.94 -30.53 -3.74
C GLN A 717 -24.44 -29.38 -2.87
N HIS A 718 -23.62 -28.37 -2.58
CA HIS A 718 -23.94 -27.31 -1.60
C HIS A 718 -23.85 -25.88 -2.12
N ILE A 719 -23.19 -25.64 -3.25
CA ILE A 719 -23.25 -24.38 -3.97
C ILE A 719 -24.28 -24.57 -5.10
N PRO A 720 -25.31 -23.72 -5.21
CA PRO A 720 -26.28 -23.81 -6.30
C PRO A 720 -25.62 -23.59 -7.66
N SER A 721 -26.22 -24.11 -8.71
CA SER A 721 -25.91 -23.64 -10.08
C SER A 721 -26.25 -22.16 -10.23
N PRO A 722 -25.67 -21.45 -11.22
CA PRO A 722 -26.07 -20.08 -11.55
C PRO A 722 -27.57 -19.89 -11.73
N GLN A 723 -28.27 -20.88 -12.30
CA GLN A 723 -29.71 -20.87 -12.50
C GLN A 723 -30.50 -21.05 -11.19
N GLU A 724 -30.09 -21.95 -10.31
CA GLU A 724 -30.71 -22.12 -8.98
C GLU A 724 -30.42 -20.92 -8.05
N GLY A 725 -29.24 -20.31 -8.16
CA GLY A 725 -28.79 -19.19 -7.33
C GLY A 725 -29.30 -17.82 -7.79
N ALA A 726 -29.60 -17.67 -9.07
CA ALA A 726 -29.97 -16.39 -9.71
C ALA A 726 -31.08 -15.64 -8.94
N ARG A 727 -32.20 -16.29 -8.65
CA ARG A 727 -33.33 -15.64 -7.95
C ARG A 727 -32.92 -14.96 -6.63
N ASN A 728 -32.13 -15.65 -5.81
CA ASN A 728 -31.67 -15.12 -4.52
C ASN A 728 -30.64 -14.00 -4.71
N LYS A 729 -29.78 -14.11 -5.73
CA LYS A 729 -28.80 -13.09 -6.11
C LYS A 729 -29.51 -11.80 -6.55
N ILE A 730 -30.43 -11.88 -7.50
CA ILE A 730 -31.15 -10.73 -8.07
C ILE A 730 -31.99 -10.00 -7.02
N GLU A 731 -32.67 -10.70 -6.11
CA GLU A 731 -33.41 -10.07 -4.99
C GLU A 731 -32.50 -9.19 -4.10
N HIS A 732 -31.26 -9.64 -3.88
CA HIS A 732 -30.30 -8.92 -3.04
C HIS A 732 -29.56 -7.82 -3.80
N THR A 733 -29.20 -8.03 -5.08
CA THR A 733 -28.25 -7.18 -5.80
C THR A 733 -28.86 -6.22 -6.80
N TYR A 734 -30.04 -6.50 -7.37
CA TYR A 734 -30.67 -5.60 -8.34
C TYR A 734 -31.47 -4.49 -7.63
N THR A 735 -31.57 -3.29 -8.21
CA THR A 735 -32.41 -2.21 -7.67
C THR A 735 -33.87 -2.33 -8.13
N GLY A 736 -34.11 -2.79 -9.37
CA GLY A 736 -35.46 -2.90 -9.95
C GLY A 736 -36.32 -4.04 -9.38
N GLY A 737 -35.73 -4.93 -8.57
CA GLY A 737 -36.43 -6.03 -7.90
C GLY A 737 -36.84 -7.19 -8.84
N LEU A 738 -37.34 -8.26 -8.22
CA LEU A 738 -37.80 -9.48 -8.91
C LEU A 738 -39.15 -9.30 -9.64
N ASP A 739 -39.93 -8.27 -9.30
CA ASP A 739 -41.27 -8.04 -9.86
C ASP A 739 -41.25 -7.31 -11.22
N SER A 740 -40.07 -7.21 -11.85
CA SER A 740 -39.86 -6.60 -13.17
C SER A 740 -39.55 -7.67 -14.21
N ASP A 741 -39.93 -7.45 -15.48
CA ASP A 741 -39.70 -8.39 -16.58
C ASP A 741 -38.21 -8.78 -16.73
N LEU A 742 -37.30 -7.81 -16.55
CA LEU A 742 -35.85 -8.04 -16.48
C LEU A 742 -35.45 -8.86 -15.24
N GLY A 743 -36.11 -8.64 -14.10
CA GLY A 743 -35.90 -9.38 -12.86
C GLY A 743 -36.30 -10.85 -12.96
N GLU A 744 -37.37 -11.17 -13.70
CA GLU A 744 -37.78 -12.57 -13.98
C GLU A 744 -36.80 -13.23 -14.98
N ALA A 745 -36.47 -12.59 -16.10
CA ALA A 745 -35.51 -13.12 -17.07
C ALA A 745 -34.10 -13.38 -16.47
N MET A 746 -33.62 -12.48 -15.60
CA MET A 746 -32.39 -12.69 -14.85
C MET A 746 -32.51 -13.77 -13.77
N ALA A 747 -33.70 -14.02 -13.23
CA ALA A 747 -33.94 -15.09 -12.24
C ALA A 747 -34.04 -16.48 -12.87
N GLU A 748 -34.44 -16.60 -14.15
CA GLU A 748 -34.38 -17.84 -14.93
C GLU A 748 -32.97 -18.12 -15.50
N CYS A 749 -32.11 -17.08 -15.56
CA CYS A 749 -30.73 -17.12 -16.05
C CYS A 749 -30.64 -17.56 -17.54
N ASP A 750 -31.60 -17.11 -18.36
CA ASP A 750 -31.73 -17.48 -19.78
C ASP A 750 -30.64 -16.87 -20.68
N PRO A 751 -29.84 -17.68 -21.41
CA PRO A 751 -28.87 -17.21 -22.40
C PRO A 751 -29.46 -16.51 -23.65
N ASP A 752 -30.73 -16.77 -23.99
CA ASP A 752 -31.44 -16.14 -25.11
C ASP A 752 -32.28 -14.92 -24.67
N GLY A 753 -32.25 -14.59 -23.38
CA GLY A 753 -32.92 -13.41 -22.79
C GLY A 753 -32.24 -12.06 -23.07
N PRO A 754 -32.78 -10.95 -22.55
CA PRO A 754 -32.19 -9.62 -22.71
C PRO A 754 -30.81 -9.54 -22.03
N LEU A 755 -29.79 -9.03 -22.72
CA LEU A 755 -28.44 -8.95 -22.13
C LEU A 755 -28.43 -8.09 -20.85
N MET A 756 -28.03 -8.73 -19.74
CA MET A 756 -27.73 -8.09 -18.46
C MET A 756 -26.45 -8.71 -17.89
N CYS A 757 -25.40 -7.90 -17.75
CA CYS A 757 -24.13 -8.31 -17.16
C CYS A 757 -23.72 -7.34 -16.03
N HIS A 758 -23.24 -7.87 -14.90
CA HIS A 758 -22.73 -7.08 -13.78
C HIS A 758 -21.21 -7.17 -13.72
N THR A 759 -20.53 -6.03 -13.87
CA THR A 759 -19.07 -5.93 -13.72
C THR A 759 -18.71 -5.39 -12.34
N THR A 760 -17.69 -5.98 -11.70
CA THR A 760 -17.30 -5.67 -10.31
C THR A 760 -15.80 -5.48 -10.10
N LYS A 761 -14.97 -5.72 -11.12
CA LYS A 761 -13.51 -5.64 -11.03
C LYS A 761 -12.93 -5.21 -12.38
N MET A 762 -12.05 -4.21 -12.39
CA MET A 762 -11.25 -3.86 -13.57
C MET A 762 -9.86 -4.49 -13.47
N TYR A 763 -9.46 -5.30 -14.46
CA TYR A 763 -8.09 -5.85 -14.55
C TYR A 763 -7.26 -5.01 -15.51
N SER A 764 -6.05 -4.64 -15.08
CA SER A 764 -5.08 -3.95 -15.94
C SER A 764 -4.49 -4.91 -16.97
N THR A 765 -4.23 -4.43 -18.19
CA THR A 765 -3.36 -5.11 -19.15
C THR A 765 -1.90 -5.12 -18.69
N GLU A 766 -1.07 -6.01 -19.29
CA GLU A 766 0.35 -6.21 -18.94
C GLU A 766 1.20 -4.93 -18.94
N ASP A 767 0.82 -3.97 -19.78
CA ASP A 767 1.52 -2.70 -20.04
C ASP A 767 1.04 -1.52 -19.16
N GLY A 768 -0.03 -1.71 -18.38
CA GLY A 768 -0.62 -0.67 -17.52
C GLY A 768 -1.48 0.38 -18.26
N VAL A 769 -1.80 0.18 -19.54
CA VAL A 769 -2.48 1.21 -20.35
C VAL A 769 -4.00 1.06 -20.35
N GLN A 770 -4.50 -0.15 -20.57
CA GLN A 770 -5.92 -0.46 -20.73
C GLN A 770 -6.45 -1.28 -19.55
N PHE A 771 -7.77 -1.31 -19.41
CA PHE A 771 -8.44 -2.23 -18.49
C PHE A 771 -9.41 -3.16 -19.23
N HIS A 772 -9.61 -4.34 -18.66
CA HIS A 772 -10.66 -5.28 -19.07
C HIS A 772 -11.68 -5.35 -17.94
N ALA A 773 -12.94 -5.09 -18.26
CA ALA A 773 -14.02 -5.12 -17.30
C ALA A 773 -14.37 -6.58 -17.02
N PHE A 774 -14.32 -7.00 -15.76
CA PHE A 774 -14.66 -8.35 -15.35
C PHE A 774 -16.00 -8.40 -14.64
N GLY A 775 -16.81 -9.36 -15.04
CA GLY A 775 -18.17 -9.50 -14.55
C GLY A 775 -18.81 -10.85 -14.85
N ARG A 776 -20.08 -10.96 -14.50
CA ARG A 776 -20.93 -12.12 -14.77
C ARG A 776 -22.09 -11.74 -15.68
N VAL A 777 -22.33 -12.55 -16.70
CA VAL A 777 -23.57 -12.47 -17.50
C VAL A 777 -24.69 -13.11 -16.68
N LEU A 778 -25.80 -12.41 -16.47
CA LEU A 778 -26.93 -12.84 -15.64
C LEU A 778 -28.18 -13.17 -16.47
N SER A 779 -28.35 -12.51 -17.61
CA SER A 779 -29.30 -12.86 -18.66
C SER A 779 -28.71 -12.50 -20.03
N GLY A 780 -29.16 -13.20 -21.07
CA GLY A 780 -28.68 -13.04 -22.44
C GLY A 780 -27.28 -13.59 -22.69
N THR A 781 -26.73 -13.20 -23.83
CA THR A 781 -25.40 -13.63 -24.30
C THR A 781 -24.65 -12.42 -24.87
N ILE A 782 -23.49 -12.09 -24.30
CA ILE A 782 -22.62 -11.03 -24.81
C ILE A 782 -21.76 -11.55 -25.97
N GLN A 783 -21.60 -10.76 -27.03
CA GLN A 783 -20.85 -11.12 -28.24
C GLN A 783 -19.73 -10.12 -28.54
N ALA A 784 -18.61 -10.61 -29.09
CA ALA A 784 -17.51 -9.76 -29.54
C ALA A 784 -17.98 -8.83 -30.69
N GLY A 785 -17.62 -7.55 -30.65
CA GLY A 785 -18.10 -6.53 -31.59
C GLY A 785 -19.53 -6.01 -31.36
N GLN A 786 -20.23 -6.45 -30.30
CA GLN A 786 -21.59 -6.00 -29.98
C GLN A 786 -21.58 -4.57 -29.37
N PRO A 787 -22.49 -3.66 -29.80
CA PRO A 787 -22.71 -2.40 -29.11
C PRO A 787 -23.54 -2.63 -27.83
N VAL A 788 -23.11 -2.03 -26.71
CA VAL A 788 -23.70 -2.21 -25.38
C VAL A 788 -23.87 -0.87 -24.66
N LYS A 789 -24.93 -0.68 -23.87
CA LYS A 789 -25.08 0.47 -22.95
C LYS A 789 -24.47 0.07 -21.60
N VAL A 790 -23.51 0.85 -21.14
CA VAL A 790 -22.90 0.74 -19.81
C VAL A 790 -23.56 1.76 -18.90
N LEU A 791 -24.02 1.32 -17.72
CA LEU A 791 -24.64 2.14 -16.67
C LEU A 791 -23.68 2.22 -15.48
N GLY A 792 -23.35 3.44 -15.05
CA GLY A 792 -22.50 3.70 -13.87
C GLY A 792 -23.25 3.60 -12.54
N GLU A 793 -22.59 3.97 -11.44
CA GLU A 793 -23.12 3.78 -10.07
C GLU A 793 -24.16 4.85 -9.66
N ASN A 794 -24.26 5.97 -10.40
CA ASN A 794 -25.21 7.06 -10.13
C ASN A 794 -26.46 7.01 -11.03
N TYR A 795 -26.46 6.16 -12.07
CA TYR A 795 -27.55 6.07 -13.04
C TYR A 795 -28.90 5.75 -12.40
N THR A 796 -29.94 6.46 -12.80
CA THR A 796 -31.33 6.18 -12.40
C THR A 796 -32.28 6.29 -13.59
N LEU A 797 -33.54 5.86 -13.44
CA LEU A 797 -34.56 6.05 -14.48
C LEU A 797 -35.02 7.52 -14.63
N GLU A 798 -34.57 8.43 -13.75
CA GLU A 798 -34.81 9.88 -13.86
C GLU A 798 -33.55 10.64 -14.35
N ASP A 799 -32.38 9.97 -14.36
CA ASP A 799 -31.08 10.56 -14.69
C ASP A 799 -30.22 9.54 -15.45
N GLU A 800 -30.18 9.69 -16.78
CA GLU A 800 -29.41 8.86 -17.69
C GLU A 800 -27.96 9.35 -17.94
N GLU A 801 -27.52 10.45 -17.30
CA GLU A 801 -26.21 11.06 -17.59
C GLU A 801 -25.04 10.11 -17.29
N ASP A 802 -25.14 9.28 -16.25
CA ASP A 802 -24.17 8.22 -15.92
C ASP A 802 -24.37 6.95 -16.77
N SER A 803 -24.57 7.12 -18.09
CA SER A 803 -24.60 6.00 -19.05
C SER A 803 -23.94 6.31 -20.40
N GLN A 804 -23.26 5.31 -20.96
CA GLN A 804 -22.52 5.44 -22.20
C GLN A 804 -22.66 4.19 -23.08
N VAL A 805 -22.93 4.38 -24.38
CA VAL A 805 -22.88 3.30 -25.37
C VAL A 805 -21.43 3.03 -25.77
N CYS A 806 -20.95 1.82 -25.48
CA CYS A 806 -19.64 1.31 -25.85
C CYS A 806 -19.78 0.21 -26.92
N THR A 807 -18.66 -0.28 -27.46
CA THR A 807 -18.63 -1.48 -28.30
C THR A 807 -17.67 -2.47 -27.68
N VAL A 808 -18.13 -3.70 -27.48
CA VAL A 808 -17.30 -4.82 -27.03
C VAL A 808 -16.19 -5.03 -28.04
N GLY A 809 -14.94 -5.01 -27.60
CA GLY A 809 -13.81 -5.46 -28.43
C GLY A 809 -13.79 -6.98 -28.50
N ARG A 810 -12.83 -7.60 -27.83
CA ARG A 810 -12.77 -9.03 -27.56
C ARG A 810 -13.43 -9.39 -26.22
N LEU A 811 -13.70 -10.68 -26.07
CA LEU A 811 -14.17 -11.32 -24.84
C LEU A 811 -13.21 -12.46 -24.48
N TRP A 812 -12.90 -12.64 -23.20
CA TRP A 812 -12.07 -13.75 -22.74
C TRP A 812 -12.61 -14.45 -21.50
N ILE A 813 -12.31 -15.75 -21.44
CA ILE A 813 -12.40 -16.57 -20.23
C ILE A 813 -11.00 -16.63 -19.60
N SER A 814 -10.89 -16.31 -18.32
CA SER A 814 -9.60 -16.14 -17.63
C SER A 814 -9.17 -17.40 -16.88
N VAL A 815 -7.89 -17.77 -17.01
CA VAL A 815 -7.28 -18.89 -16.29
C VAL A 815 -5.98 -18.40 -15.63
N ALA A 816 -6.11 -17.33 -14.83
CA ALA A 816 -5.03 -16.53 -14.26
C ALA A 816 -3.99 -16.04 -15.30
N ARG A 817 -2.97 -16.86 -15.60
CA ARG A 817 -1.82 -16.48 -16.43
C ARG A 817 -2.10 -16.51 -17.94
N TYR A 818 -3.15 -17.21 -18.39
CA TYR A 818 -3.56 -17.17 -19.79
C TYR A 818 -5.06 -16.84 -19.91
N GLN A 819 -5.45 -16.41 -21.11
CA GLN A 819 -6.81 -15.97 -21.44
C GLN A 819 -7.27 -16.69 -22.71
N ILE A 820 -8.47 -17.28 -22.66
CA ILE A 820 -9.10 -17.97 -23.79
C ILE A 820 -10.01 -16.97 -24.49
N GLU A 821 -9.65 -16.51 -25.68
CA GLU A 821 -10.48 -15.61 -26.48
C GLU A 821 -11.71 -16.34 -27.04
N VAL A 822 -12.89 -15.73 -26.89
CA VAL A 822 -14.18 -16.35 -27.23
C VAL A 822 -15.08 -15.37 -27.99
N ASN A 823 -15.87 -15.87 -28.95
CA ASN A 823 -16.76 -15.03 -29.76
C ASN A 823 -18.03 -14.58 -29.00
N ARG A 824 -18.46 -15.36 -28.01
CA ARG A 824 -19.63 -15.09 -27.17
C ARG A 824 -19.46 -15.67 -25.76
N VAL A 825 -20.16 -15.10 -24.77
CA VAL A 825 -20.31 -15.69 -23.43
C VAL A 825 -21.79 -15.68 -23.00
N PRO A 826 -22.41 -16.83 -22.73
CA PRO A 826 -23.81 -16.93 -22.31
C PRO A 826 -23.99 -16.71 -20.79
N ALA A 827 -25.24 -16.48 -20.39
CA ALA A 827 -25.68 -16.31 -19.00
C ALA A 827 -25.11 -17.36 -18.03
N GLY A 828 -24.89 -16.95 -16.78
CA GLY A 828 -24.31 -17.75 -15.71
C GLY A 828 -22.78 -17.73 -15.63
N ASN A 829 -22.08 -17.37 -16.72
CA ASN A 829 -20.61 -17.38 -16.81
C ASN A 829 -19.96 -16.05 -16.39
N TRP A 830 -18.68 -16.13 -16.03
CA TRP A 830 -17.80 -14.97 -15.87
C TRP A 830 -17.07 -14.62 -17.18
N VAL A 831 -16.73 -13.34 -17.37
CA VAL A 831 -16.14 -12.84 -18.62
C VAL A 831 -15.25 -11.61 -18.38
N LEU A 832 -14.12 -11.53 -19.11
CA LEU A 832 -13.35 -10.30 -19.33
C LEU A 832 -13.83 -9.62 -20.61
N ILE A 833 -14.09 -8.31 -20.56
CA ILE A 833 -14.67 -7.51 -21.65
C ILE A 833 -13.72 -6.36 -22.02
N GLU A 834 -13.34 -6.26 -23.30
CA GLU A 834 -12.54 -5.17 -23.86
C GLU A 834 -13.43 -3.98 -24.29
N GLY A 835 -12.88 -2.75 -24.24
CA GLY A 835 -13.47 -1.56 -24.87
C GLY A 835 -14.66 -0.92 -24.15
N CYS A 836 -15.07 -1.47 -23.01
CA CYS A 836 -16.13 -0.93 -22.15
C CYS A 836 -15.57 -0.24 -20.89
N ASP A 837 -14.25 -0.05 -20.79
CA ASP A 837 -13.57 0.32 -19.55
C ASP A 837 -13.60 1.83 -19.22
N GLN A 838 -13.76 2.72 -20.21
CA GLN A 838 -13.76 4.17 -19.98
C GLN A 838 -14.83 4.68 -18.99
N PRO A 839 -16.14 4.40 -19.18
CA PRO A 839 -17.17 4.88 -18.24
C PRO A 839 -17.11 4.19 -16.87
N ILE A 840 -16.60 2.95 -16.79
CA ILE A 840 -16.63 2.18 -15.54
C ILE A 840 -15.58 2.71 -14.56
N VAL A 841 -16.02 3.20 -13.40
CA VAL A 841 -15.12 3.61 -12.31
C VAL A 841 -14.86 2.46 -11.32
N LYS A 842 -15.89 1.73 -10.87
CA LYS A 842 -15.75 0.63 -9.90
C LYS A 842 -16.59 -0.57 -10.28
N THR A 843 -17.91 -0.44 -10.18
CA THR A 843 -18.87 -1.38 -10.75
C THR A 843 -19.67 -0.72 -11.86
N ALA A 844 -20.29 -1.55 -12.70
CA ALA A 844 -21.26 -1.11 -13.71
C ALA A 844 -22.20 -2.25 -14.11
N THR A 845 -23.36 -1.86 -14.64
CA THR A 845 -24.29 -2.76 -15.35
C THR A 845 -24.11 -2.58 -16.84
N ILE A 846 -23.96 -3.68 -17.58
CA ILE A 846 -23.88 -3.68 -19.04
C ILE A 846 -25.16 -4.30 -19.58
N THR A 847 -25.84 -3.60 -20.50
CA THR A 847 -27.10 -4.02 -21.12
C THR A 847 -27.18 -3.63 -22.60
N GLU A 848 -28.29 -3.95 -23.26
CA GLU A 848 -28.50 -3.62 -24.68
C GLU A 848 -28.85 -2.14 -24.87
N PRO A 849 -28.31 -1.46 -25.91
CA PRO A 849 -28.54 -0.03 -26.11
C PRO A 849 -29.92 0.28 -26.72
N ARG A 850 -30.73 -0.74 -27.04
CA ARG A 850 -32.10 -0.63 -27.58
C ARG A 850 -32.91 -1.86 -27.18
N GLY A 851 -33.87 -1.69 -26.28
CA GLY A 851 -34.77 -2.77 -25.84
C GLY A 851 -35.11 -2.69 -24.35
N ASN A 852 -34.12 -2.37 -23.51
CA ASN A 852 -34.25 -2.36 -22.05
C ASN A 852 -34.30 -0.92 -21.52
N GLU A 853 -35.32 -0.15 -21.89
CA GLU A 853 -35.45 1.27 -21.46
C GLU A 853 -35.66 1.38 -19.93
N ASP A 854 -36.36 0.43 -19.32
CA ASP A 854 -36.52 0.30 -17.85
C ASP A 854 -35.34 -0.40 -17.13
N ALA A 855 -34.19 -0.58 -17.80
CA ALA A 855 -33.01 -1.19 -17.16
C ALA A 855 -32.48 -0.34 -16.02
N GLN A 856 -32.31 -0.95 -14.84
CA GLN A 856 -31.67 -0.32 -13.69
C GLN A 856 -30.30 -0.93 -13.39
N ILE A 857 -29.64 -0.43 -12.37
CA ILE A 857 -28.31 -0.89 -11.95
C ILE A 857 -28.36 -2.06 -10.96
N PHE A 858 -27.23 -2.74 -10.83
CA PHE A 858 -26.95 -3.50 -9.62
C PHE A 858 -26.46 -2.53 -8.54
N ARG A 859 -26.83 -2.79 -7.29
CA ARG A 859 -26.40 -1.98 -6.13
C ARG A 859 -24.86 -1.96 -6.07
N PRO A 860 -24.22 -0.84 -5.70
CA PRO A 860 -22.78 -0.80 -5.44
C PRO A 860 -22.30 -1.85 -4.43
N LEU A 861 -20.98 -2.04 -4.34
CA LEU A 861 -20.37 -3.02 -3.43
C LEU A 861 -20.47 -2.55 -1.97
N LYS A 862 -21.16 -3.33 -1.12
CA LYS A 862 -21.18 -3.09 0.31
C LYS A 862 -19.95 -3.71 0.97
N PHE A 863 -18.89 -2.92 1.07
CA PHE A 863 -17.63 -3.37 1.68
C PHE A 863 -17.78 -3.74 3.16
N ASN A 864 -17.06 -4.77 3.56
CA ASN A 864 -16.99 -5.25 4.95
C ASN A 864 -16.22 -4.27 5.87
N THR A 865 -15.44 -3.36 5.28
CA THR A 865 -14.60 -2.37 5.97
C THR A 865 -14.76 -0.99 5.33
N ALA A 866 -14.37 0.05 6.06
CA ALA A 866 -14.30 1.41 5.53
C ALA A 866 -12.85 1.76 5.14
N SER A 867 -12.69 2.57 4.10
CA SER A 867 -11.42 3.23 3.79
C SER A 867 -11.27 4.46 4.69
N VAL A 868 -10.24 4.43 5.53
CA VAL A 868 -10.09 5.28 6.72
C VAL A 868 -8.72 5.94 6.80
N ILE A 869 -7.67 5.28 6.32
CA ILE A 869 -6.34 5.89 6.25
C ILE A 869 -6.34 6.86 5.08
N LYS A 870 -6.04 8.13 5.39
CA LYS A 870 -5.90 9.22 4.44
C LYS A 870 -4.41 9.48 4.22
N ILE A 871 -3.94 9.29 3.00
CA ILE A 871 -2.67 9.87 2.53
C ILE A 871 -2.96 10.99 1.53
N ALA A 872 -2.04 11.94 1.43
CA ALA A 872 -2.05 12.93 0.35
C ALA A 872 -0.86 12.72 -0.58
N VAL A 873 -1.06 13.06 -1.84
CA VAL A 873 -0.12 12.81 -2.93
C VAL A 873 0.01 14.03 -3.82
N GLU A 874 1.23 14.34 -4.23
CA GLU A 874 1.53 15.42 -5.17
C GLU A 874 2.66 14.98 -6.10
N PRO A 875 2.69 15.38 -7.38
CA PRO A 875 3.85 15.11 -8.22
C PRO A 875 5.05 15.91 -7.68
N VAL A 876 6.27 15.37 -7.83
CA VAL A 876 7.49 16.16 -7.55
C VAL A 876 7.59 17.34 -8.52
N ASN A 877 7.20 17.13 -9.79
CA ASN A 877 7.15 18.13 -10.85
C ASN A 877 5.68 18.54 -11.11
N PRO A 878 5.24 19.77 -10.79
CA PRO A 878 3.84 20.18 -10.99
C PRO A 878 3.35 20.06 -12.44
N SER A 879 4.24 20.22 -13.44
CA SER A 879 3.95 20.02 -14.87
C SER A 879 3.51 18.60 -15.24
N GLU A 880 3.79 17.61 -14.37
CA GLU A 880 3.40 16.21 -14.59
C GLU A 880 2.07 15.84 -13.93
N LEU A 881 1.37 16.80 -13.32
CA LEU A 881 0.07 16.60 -12.67
C LEU A 881 -0.96 15.84 -13.53
N PRO A 882 -1.11 16.08 -14.86
CA PRO A 882 -2.03 15.29 -15.69
C PRO A 882 -1.72 13.78 -15.71
N LYS A 883 -0.44 13.39 -15.63
CA LYS A 883 -0.02 11.98 -15.54
C LYS A 883 -0.40 11.39 -14.17
N MET A 884 -0.28 12.18 -13.11
CA MET A 884 -0.72 11.75 -11.77
C MET A 884 -2.23 11.55 -11.73
N LEU A 885 -3.01 12.45 -12.34
CA LEU A 885 -4.47 12.37 -12.39
C LEU A 885 -4.97 11.17 -13.21
N ASP A 886 -4.33 10.84 -14.34
CA ASP A 886 -4.60 9.59 -15.06
C ASP A 886 -4.24 8.36 -14.21
N GLY A 887 -3.06 8.35 -13.58
CA GLY A 887 -2.66 7.28 -12.67
C GLY A 887 -3.62 7.08 -11.49
N LEU A 888 -4.14 8.18 -10.91
CA LEU A 888 -5.12 8.17 -9.82
C LEU A 888 -6.46 7.56 -10.28
N ARG A 889 -6.95 7.92 -11.46
CA ARG A 889 -8.14 7.29 -12.07
C ARG A 889 -7.91 5.79 -12.27
N LYS A 890 -6.73 5.37 -12.71
CA LYS A 890 -6.38 3.96 -12.95
C LYS A 890 -6.27 3.13 -11.67
N VAL A 891 -5.69 3.65 -10.58
CA VAL A 891 -5.75 2.93 -9.28
C VAL A 891 -7.16 2.88 -8.70
N ASN A 892 -7.97 3.93 -8.88
CA ASN A 892 -9.37 3.96 -8.45
C ASN A 892 -10.26 2.93 -9.19
N LYS A 893 -9.91 2.58 -10.44
CA LYS A 893 -10.48 1.43 -11.18
C LYS A 893 -9.93 0.08 -10.72
N SER A 894 -8.64 0.01 -10.39
CA SER A 894 -7.98 -1.25 -10.03
C SER A 894 -8.33 -1.75 -8.63
N TYR A 895 -8.61 -0.86 -7.66
CA TYR A 895 -8.82 -1.15 -6.23
C TYR A 895 -10.24 -0.74 -5.77
N PRO A 896 -11.16 -1.70 -5.47
CA PRO A 896 -12.57 -1.39 -5.25
C PRO A 896 -12.90 -0.41 -4.11
N SER A 897 -12.25 -0.52 -2.95
CA SER A 897 -12.51 0.35 -1.78
C SER A 897 -11.67 1.62 -1.74
N LEU A 898 -10.78 1.83 -2.72
CA LEU A 898 -10.01 3.06 -2.84
C LEU A 898 -10.93 4.25 -3.10
N THR A 899 -10.64 5.41 -2.51
CA THR A 899 -11.34 6.65 -2.88
C THR A 899 -10.33 7.77 -3.08
N THR A 900 -10.23 8.25 -4.31
CA THR A 900 -9.42 9.43 -4.67
C THR A 900 -10.31 10.69 -4.67
N LYS A 901 -10.00 11.67 -3.82
CA LYS A 901 -10.67 13.00 -3.80
C LYS A 901 -9.66 14.13 -3.98
N VAL A 902 -10.15 15.31 -4.33
CA VAL A 902 -9.42 16.58 -4.25
C VAL A 902 -10.08 17.40 -3.14
N GLU A 903 -9.29 18.03 -2.27
CA GLU A 903 -9.83 18.92 -1.23
C GLU A 903 -9.71 20.40 -1.64
N GLU A 904 -10.36 21.32 -0.92
CA GLU A 904 -10.44 22.75 -1.33
C GLU A 904 -9.06 23.44 -1.44
N SER A 905 -8.05 22.92 -0.73
CA SER A 905 -6.64 23.33 -0.83
C SER A 905 -5.92 22.86 -2.11
N GLY A 906 -6.59 22.09 -2.98
CA GLY A 906 -5.98 21.45 -4.15
C GLY A 906 -5.22 20.15 -3.82
N GLU A 907 -5.10 19.79 -2.54
CA GLU A 907 -4.43 18.55 -2.10
C GLU A 907 -5.16 17.31 -2.68
N HIS A 908 -4.44 16.46 -3.41
CA HIS A 908 -4.98 15.19 -3.87
C HIS A 908 -4.86 14.12 -2.77
N VAL A 909 -5.99 13.52 -2.42
CA VAL A 909 -6.13 12.65 -1.26
C VAL A 909 -6.58 11.26 -1.69
N ILE A 910 -5.90 10.24 -1.17
CA ILE A 910 -6.25 8.83 -1.35
C ILE A 910 -6.68 8.26 0.00
N LEU A 911 -7.89 7.70 0.05
CA LEU A 911 -8.41 6.94 1.19
C LEU A 911 -8.25 5.43 0.95
N GLY A 912 -7.76 4.71 1.95
CA GLY A 912 -7.58 3.25 1.90
C GLY A 912 -7.78 2.54 3.25
N THR A 913 -7.73 1.22 3.22
CA THR A 913 -8.14 0.35 4.35
C THR A 913 -7.04 0.08 5.39
N GLY A 914 -5.78 0.44 5.11
CA GLY A 914 -4.63 0.26 6.01
C GLY A 914 -3.28 0.33 5.28
N GLU A 915 -2.17 0.25 6.04
CA GLU A 915 -0.79 0.47 5.52
C GLU A 915 -0.46 -0.35 4.26
N LEU A 916 -0.53 -1.69 4.34
CA LEU A 916 -0.18 -2.57 3.20
C LEU A 916 -1.03 -2.32 1.94
N TYR A 917 -2.25 -1.81 2.10
CA TYR A 917 -3.13 -1.49 0.98
C TYR A 917 -2.64 -0.25 0.25
N LEU A 918 -2.38 0.83 0.99
CA LEU A 918 -1.88 2.08 0.42
C LEU A 918 -0.44 1.96 -0.09
N ASP A 919 0.40 1.12 0.51
CA ASP A 919 1.74 0.79 0.00
C ASP A 919 1.66 0.13 -1.40
N CYS A 920 0.78 -0.86 -1.59
CA CYS A 920 0.54 -1.47 -2.90
C CYS A 920 -0.09 -0.48 -3.91
N VAL A 921 -1.08 0.32 -3.50
CA VAL A 921 -1.67 1.38 -4.35
C VAL A 921 -0.62 2.40 -4.79
N MET A 922 0.25 2.85 -3.88
CA MET A 922 1.30 3.82 -4.18
C MET A 922 2.42 3.21 -5.03
N HIS A 923 2.70 1.92 -4.88
CA HIS A 923 3.56 1.19 -5.80
C HIS A 923 2.98 1.22 -7.22
N ASP A 924 1.73 0.79 -7.39
CA ASP A 924 1.11 0.66 -8.70
C ASP A 924 0.91 2.02 -9.38
N LEU A 925 0.52 3.05 -8.61
CA LEU A 925 0.46 4.44 -9.08
C LEU A 925 1.80 4.92 -9.64
N ARG A 926 2.89 4.73 -8.88
CA ARG A 926 4.25 5.19 -9.26
C ARG A 926 4.92 4.32 -10.32
N LYS A 927 4.60 3.02 -10.43
CA LYS A 927 5.35 2.05 -11.24
C LYS A 927 4.58 1.47 -12.42
N MET A 928 3.27 1.22 -12.28
CA MET A 928 2.46 0.68 -13.38
C MET A 928 1.87 1.81 -14.24
N TYR A 929 1.22 2.79 -13.59
CA TYR A 929 0.30 3.69 -14.31
C TYR A 929 0.90 5.05 -14.71
N SER A 930 1.66 5.72 -13.84
CA SER A 930 2.10 7.12 -14.08
C SER A 930 3.59 7.30 -14.41
N GLU A 931 4.46 6.39 -13.96
CA GLU A 931 5.94 6.45 -14.10
C GLU A 931 6.63 7.75 -13.59
N ILE A 932 5.95 8.54 -12.74
CA ILE A 932 6.50 9.78 -12.16
C ILE A 932 6.90 9.61 -10.69
N ASP A 933 7.77 10.50 -10.22
CA ASP A 933 8.05 10.65 -8.80
C ASP A 933 6.96 11.48 -8.10
N ILE A 934 6.43 10.92 -7.01
CA ILE A 934 5.27 11.43 -6.27
C ILE A 934 5.65 11.63 -4.81
N LYS A 935 5.54 12.88 -4.33
CA LYS A 935 5.56 13.25 -2.91
C LYS A 935 4.35 12.60 -2.23
N VAL A 936 4.56 12.03 -1.05
CA VAL A 936 3.50 11.47 -0.21
C VAL A 936 3.65 12.06 1.18
N ALA A 937 2.58 12.67 1.69
CA ALA A 937 2.55 13.19 3.04
C ALA A 937 2.34 12.06 4.07
N ASP A 938 2.68 12.30 5.33
CA ASP A 938 2.45 11.34 6.41
C ASP A 938 0.98 10.89 6.46
N PRO A 939 0.72 9.58 6.64
CA PRO A 939 -0.63 9.06 6.81
C PRO A 939 -1.36 9.70 7.99
N VAL A 940 -2.59 10.11 7.75
CA VAL A 940 -3.56 10.51 8.79
C VAL A 940 -4.82 9.65 8.65
N VAL A 941 -5.85 9.97 9.41
CA VAL A 941 -7.15 9.28 9.34
C VAL A 941 -8.23 10.26 8.90
N THR A 942 -9.31 9.75 8.30
CA THR A 942 -10.59 10.46 8.31
C THR A 942 -11.15 10.46 9.73
N PHE A 943 -11.89 11.51 10.08
CA PHE A 943 -12.60 11.63 11.36
C PHE A 943 -14.11 11.52 11.11
N CYS A 944 -14.90 11.53 12.18
CA CYS A 944 -16.32 11.87 12.10
C CYS A 944 -16.67 12.91 13.16
N GLU A 945 -17.76 13.65 12.95
CA GLU A 945 -18.22 14.70 13.84
C GLU A 945 -19.50 14.28 14.58
N THR A 946 -19.55 14.41 15.90
CA THR A 946 -20.70 13.95 16.71
C THR A 946 -21.09 14.94 17.80
N VAL A 947 -22.22 14.69 18.48
CA VAL A 947 -22.70 15.47 19.61
C VAL A 947 -22.80 14.57 20.85
N VAL A 948 -22.60 15.12 22.05
CA VAL A 948 -22.74 14.35 23.31
C VAL A 948 -23.96 14.73 24.14
N GLU A 949 -24.55 15.89 23.87
CA GLU A 949 -25.69 16.45 24.58
C GLU A 949 -26.71 17.03 23.59
N THR A 950 -27.93 17.32 24.04
CA THR A 950 -28.92 18.02 23.20
C THR A 950 -28.52 19.49 23.04
N SER A 951 -28.74 20.06 21.85
CA SER A 951 -28.46 21.47 21.57
C SER A 951 -29.11 22.39 22.60
N SER A 952 -28.29 23.19 23.28
CA SER A 952 -28.71 24.08 24.38
C SER A 952 -29.82 25.06 23.97
N LEU A 953 -29.86 25.44 22.69
CA LEU A 953 -30.82 26.38 22.12
C LEU A 953 -31.44 25.83 20.83
N LYS A 954 -32.69 26.23 20.57
CA LYS A 954 -33.37 25.98 19.29
C LYS A 954 -32.74 26.89 18.23
N CYS A 955 -32.00 26.31 17.29
CA CYS A 955 -31.31 27.08 16.26
C CYS A 955 -32.21 27.25 15.04
N PHE A 956 -32.20 28.44 14.43
CA PHE A 956 -32.92 28.71 13.20
C PHE A 956 -32.02 29.31 12.13
N ALA A 957 -32.39 29.10 10.87
CA ALA A 957 -31.84 29.84 9.73
C ALA A 957 -32.97 30.38 8.85
N GLU A 958 -32.77 31.57 8.30
CA GLU A 958 -33.70 32.25 7.39
C GLU A 958 -33.15 32.22 5.95
N THR A 959 -34.03 32.05 4.95
CA THR A 959 -33.63 32.09 3.54
C THR A 959 -33.18 33.51 3.15
N PRO A 960 -32.29 33.71 2.15
CA PRO A 960 -31.82 35.04 1.75
C PRO A 960 -32.95 36.04 1.43
N ASN A 961 -34.07 35.55 0.87
CA ASN A 961 -35.27 36.34 0.59
C ASN A 961 -36.14 36.69 1.84
N LYS A 962 -35.76 36.21 3.03
CA LYS A 962 -36.43 36.36 4.34
C LYS A 962 -37.90 35.90 4.38
N LYS A 963 -38.30 34.98 3.48
CA LYS A 963 -39.67 34.43 3.39
C LYS A 963 -39.82 33.01 3.95
N ASN A 964 -38.73 32.31 4.25
CA ASN A 964 -38.77 31.00 4.92
C ASN A 964 -37.80 30.98 6.09
N LYS A 965 -38.16 30.26 7.15
CA LYS A 965 -37.39 30.08 8.39
C LYS A 965 -37.53 28.62 8.82
N ILE A 966 -36.41 27.93 9.04
CA ILE A 966 -36.40 26.54 9.52
C ILE A 966 -35.74 26.54 10.89
N THR A 967 -36.34 25.86 11.86
CA THR A 967 -35.85 25.74 13.24
C THR A 967 -35.58 24.28 13.59
N MET A 968 -34.34 23.95 13.99
CA MET A 968 -33.94 22.61 14.39
C MET A 968 -33.25 22.56 15.76
N ILE A 969 -33.24 21.37 16.36
CA ILE A 969 -32.31 20.97 17.43
C ILE A 969 -31.54 19.72 17.01
N ALA A 970 -30.36 19.53 17.58
CA ALA A 970 -29.57 18.30 17.47
C ALA A 970 -29.54 17.57 18.81
N GLU A 971 -29.65 16.24 18.79
CA GLU A 971 -29.48 15.38 19.97
C GLU A 971 -28.66 14.12 19.58
N PRO A 972 -27.92 13.49 20.52
CA PRO A 972 -27.18 12.26 20.23
C PRO A 972 -28.14 11.09 19.95
N LEU A 973 -27.80 10.25 18.98
CA LEU A 973 -28.50 8.99 18.74
C LEU A 973 -28.20 7.95 19.83
N GLU A 974 -29.18 7.10 20.09
CA GLU A 974 -29.13 6.00 21.04
C GLU A 974 -28.05 4.97 20.64
N LYS A 975 -27.31 4.43 21.63
CA LYS A 975 -26.16 3.56 21.34
C LYS A 975 -26.56 2.31 20.55
N GLY A 976 -25.90 2.09 19.41
CA GLY A 976 -26.16 0.99 18.48
C GLY A 976 -27.10 1.33 17.33
N LEU A 977 -27.86 2.43 17.41
CA LEU A 977 -28.79 2.83 16.36
C LEU A 977 -28.08 3.27 15.07
N ALA A 978 -26.98 4.02 15.18
CA ALA A 978 -26.12 4.33 14.03
C ALA A 978 -25.57 3.05 13.35
N GLU A 979 -25.19 2.04 14.14
CA GLU A 979 -24.68 0.76 13.64
C GLU A 979 -25.77 -0.06 12.94
N ASP A 980 -27.01 -0.05 13.44
CA ASP A 980 -28.16 -0.71 12.78
C ASP A 980 -28.45 -0.14 11.39
N ILE A 981 -28.37 1.19 11.23
CA ILE A 981 -28.64 1.86 9.96
C ILE A 981 -27.55 1.48 8.93
N GLU A 982 -26.28 1.56 9.31
CA GLU A 982 -25.15 1.20 8.43
C GLU A 982 -25.11 -0.30 8.09
N ASN A 983 -25.49 -1.18 9.03
CA ASN A 983 -25.64 -2.62 8.75
C ASN A 983 -26.92 -2.93 7.93
N GLU A 984 -27.75 -1.94 7.59
CA GLU A 984 -29.04 -2.06 6.89
C GLU A 984 -30.09 -2.94 7.61
N VAL A 985 -30.01 -2.98 8.94
CA VAL A 985 -31.07 -3.57 9.79
C VAL A 985 -32.37 -2.73 9.69
N VAL A 986 -32.25 -1.46 9.29
CA VAL A 986 -33.34 -0.54 8.99
C VAL A 986 -33.02 0.26 7.73
N GLN A 987 -34.03 0.50 6.88
CA GLN A 987 -33.90 1.25 5.63
C GLN A 987 -35.08 2.24 5.48
N ILE A 988 -34.80 3.45 4.97
CA ILE A 988 -35.82 4.50 4.77
C ILE A 988 -36.85 4.15 3.66
N THR A 989 -36.50 3.22 2.77
CA THR A 989 -37.38 2.68 1.72
C THR A 989 -38.53 1.81 2.26
N TRP A 990 -38.45 1.37 3.53
CA TRP A 990 -39.51 0.57 4.14
C TRP A 990 -40.76 1.40 4.41
N ASN A 991 -41.92 0.73 4.42
CA ASN A 991 -43.16 1.42 4.81
C ASN A 991 -43.07 1.98 6.24
N ARG A 992 -43.63 3.18 6.45
CA ARG A 992 -43.55 3.91 7.73
C ARG A 992 -44.15 3.16 8.93
N LYS A 993 -44.95 2.11 8.70
CA LYS A 993 -45.48 1.25 9.77
C LYS A 993 -44.37 0.32 10.29
N LYS A 994 -43.70 -0.42 9.41
CA LYS A 994 -42.56 -1.31 9.76
C LYS A 994 -41.40 -0.49 10.35
N LEU A 995 -41.14 0.70 9.80
CA LEU A 995 -40.16 1.65 10.35
C LEU A 995 -40.54 2.05 11.78
N GLY A 996 -41.77 2.52 12.00
CA GLY A 996 -42.26 2.88 13.34
C GLY A 996 -42.24 1.72 14.34
N GLU A 997 -42.58 0.51 13.90
CA GLU A 997 -42.55 -0.71 14.72
C GLU A 997 -41.11 -1.09 15.13
N PHE A 998 -40.11 -0.92 14.25
CA PHE A 998 -38.70 -1.14 14.59
C PHE A 998 -38.19 -0.18 15.67
N PHE A 999 -38.35 1.13 15.47
CA PHE A 999 -37.90 2.15 16.42
C PHE A 999 -38.63 2.05 17.77
N GLN A 1000 -39.93 1.74 17.75
CA GLN A 1000 -40.71 1.53 18.97
C GLN A 1000 -40.29 0.26 19.75
N THR A 1001 -39.89 -0.83 19.07
CA THR A 1001 -39.60 -2.11 19.74
C THR A 1001 -38.13 -2.33 20.13
N LYS A 1002 -37.19 -1.66 19.45
CA LYS A 1002 -35.75 -1.78 19.75
C LYS A 1002 -35.18 -0.60 20.55
N TYR A 1003 -35.77 0.58 20.44
CA TYR A 1003 -35.26 1.82 21.04
C TYR A 1003 -36.29 2.61 21.86
N ASP A 1004 -37.45 2.02 22.17
CA ASP A 1004 -38.55 2.63 22.94
C ASP A 1004 -39.04 4.00 22.43
N TRP A 1005 -38.87 4.30 21.14
CA TRP A 1005 -39.34 5.57 20.55
C TRP A 1005 -40.86 5.68 20.53
N ASP A 1006 -41.38 6.90 20.71
CA ASP A 1006 -42.80 7.17 20.48
C ASP A 1006 -43.19 6.99 19.01
N LEU A 1007 -44.40 6.45 18.82
CA LEU A 1007 -44.95 6.09 17.52
C LEU A 1007 -45.25 7.32 16.63
N LEU A 1008 -45.40 8.52 17.20
CA LEU A 1008 -45.50 9.75 16.42
C LEU A 1008 -44.14 10.08 15.78
N ALA A 1009 -43.09 10.27 16.60
CA ALA A 1009 -41.75 10.60 16.15
C ALA A 1009 -41.18 9.54 15.19
N ALA A 1010 -41.35 8.26 15.50
CA ALA A 1010 -40.87 7.14 14.68
C ALA A 1010 -41.56 7.03 13.29
N ARG A 1011 -42.73 7.67 13.10
CA ARG A 1011 -43.43 7.77 11.81
C ARG A 1011 -43.13 9.07 11.05
N SER A 1012 -42.48 10.02 11.72
CA SER A 1012 -42.06 11.31 11.17
C SER A 1012 -40.57 11.38 10.82
N ILE A 1013 -39.87 10.23 10.80
CA ILE A 1013 -38.54 10.12 10.18
C ILE A 1013 -38.66 10.44 8.68
N TRP A 1014 -37.80 11.33 8.20
CA TRP A 1014 -37.82 11.83 6.80
C TRP A 1014 -36.71 11.24 5.94
N ALA A 1015 -35.51 11.08 6.50
CA ALA A 1015 -34.31 10.63 5.81
C ALA A 1015 -33.25 10.15 6.82
N PHE A 1016 -32.31 9.35 6.32
CA PHE A 1016 -31.00 9.15 6.92
C PHE A 1016 -29.95 10.01 6.17
N GLY A 1017 -28.80 10.26 6.79
CA GLY A 1017 -27.73 11.09 6.22
C GLY A 1017 -26.33 10.71 6.74
N PRO A 1018 -25.25 10.95 5.99
CA PRO A 1018 -25.19 11.71 4.74
C PRO A 1018 -25.85 11.04 3.55
N ASP A 1019 -25.81 9.71 3.49
CA ASP A 1019 -26.38 8.92 2.40
C ASP A 1019 -27.66 8.20 2.87
N THR A 1020 -28.31 7.44 1.97
CA THR A 1020 -29.59 6.75 2.25
C THR A 1020 -29.53 5.73 3.40
N THR A 1021 -28.33 5.31 3.79
CA THR A 1021 -28.00 4.40 4.91
C THR A 1021 -26.99 5.02 5.88
N GLY A 1022 -26.87 6.35 5.91
CA GLY A 1022 -25.90 7.06 6.75
C GLY A 1022 -26.29 7.11 8.25
N PRO A 1023 -25.31 7.23 9.17
CA PRO A 1023 -25.49 7.08 10.63
C PRO A 1023 -26.16 8.29 11.35
N ASN A 1024 -27.04 9.04 10.69
CA ASN A 1024 -27.78 10.18 11.25
C ASN A 1024 -29.26 10.13 10.84
N ILE A 1025 -30.14 10.75 11.63
CA ILE A 1025 -31.60 10.73 11.39
C ILE A 1025 -32.17 12.15 11.36
N LEU A 1026 -32.97 12.46 10.34
CA LEU A 1026 -33.82 13.66 10.30
C LEU A 1026 -35.27 13.32 10.69
N VAL A 1027 -35.81 14.00 11.69
CA VAL A 1027 -37.16 13.79 12.25
C VAL A 1027 -37.98 15.09 12.22
N ASP A 1028 -39.24 15.00 11.81
CA ASP A 1028 -40.22 16.08 11.93
C ASP A 1028 -41.02 15.97 13.23
N ASP A 1029 -40.67 16.78 14.21
CA ASP A 1029 -41.29 16.83 15.55
C ASP A 1029 -42.30 18.02 15.64
N THR A 1030 -42.69 18.61 14.50
CA THR A 1030 -43.59 19.77 14.46
C THR A 1030 -45.06 19.36 14.62
N LEU A 1031 -45.84 20.13 15.38
CA LEU A 1031 -47.28 19.86 15.55
C LEU A 1031 -48.09 20.39 14.35
N PRO A 1032 -49.09 19.65 13.82
CA PRO A 1032 -49.99 20.13 12.77
C PRO A 1032 -50.87 21.34 13.16
N SER A 1033 -50.86 21.75 14.43
CA SER A 1033 -51.48 22.98 14.93
C SER A 1033 -50.58 24.21 14.82
N GLU A 1034 -49.29 24.02 14.58
CA GLU A 1034 -48.25 25.05 14.56
C GLU A 1034 -47.69 25.24 13.14
N VAL A 1035 -47.45 24.13 12.42
CA VAL A 1035 -46.93 24.13 11.04
C VAL A 1035 -47.89 23.43 10.08
N ASP A 1036 -48.14 24.06 8.92
CA ASP A 1036 -48.88 23.46 7.82
C ASP A 1036 -48.06 22.31 7.18
N LYS A 1037 -48.51 21.08 7.44
CA LYS A 1037 -47.86 19.85 6.95
C LYS A 1037 -47.88 19.71 5.42
N ALA A 1038 -48.85 20.29 4.71
CA ALA A 1038 -48.86 20.27 3.24
C ALA A 1038 -47.81 21.25 2.68
N LEU A 1039 -47.70 22.43 3.30
CA LEU A 1039 -46.71 23.43 2.93
C LEU A 1039 -45.28 22.96 3.23
N LEU A 1040 -45.05 22.41 4.44
CA LEU A 1040 -43.79 21.80 4.85
C LEU A 1040 -43.43 20.59 3.97
N GLY A 1041 -44.40 19.74 3.64
CA GLY A 1041 -44.22 18.62 2.72
C GLY A 1041 -43.71 19.05 1.33
N SER A 1042 -44.14 20.22 0.84
CA SER A 1042 -43.71 20.73 -0.47
C SER A 1042 -42.27 21.26 -0.55
N VAL A 1043 -41.55 21.30 0.58
CA VAL A 1043 -40.10 21.60 0.65
C VAL A 1043 -39.28 20.46 1.26
N LYS A 1044 -39.92 19.34 1.60
CA LYS A 1044 -39.30 18.20 2.29
C LYS A 1044 -37.97 17.81 1.64
N ASP A 1045 -37.98 17.60 0.34
CA ASP A 1045 -36.85 16.96 -0.33
C ASP A 1045 -35.68 17.95 -0.53
N SER A 1046 -35.94 19.25 -0.63
CA SER A 1046 -34.91 20.30 -0.53
C SER A 1046 -34.31 20.41 0.88
N ILE A 1047 -35.10 20.15 1.94
CA ILE A 1047 -34.58 20.07 3.32
C ILE A 1047 -33.73 18.80 3.48
N VAL A 1048 -34.18 17.66 2.94
CA VAL A 1048 -33.42 16.39 2.95
C VAL A 1048 -32.09 16.53 2.21
N GLN A 1049 -32.07 17.12 1.01
CA GLN A 1049 -30.85 17.39 0.24
C GLN A 1049 -29.87 18.28 1.03
N GLY A 1050 -30.35 19.37 1.64
CA GLY A 1050 -29.50 20.24 2.47
C GLY A 1050 -29.00 19.58 3.77
N PHE A 1051 -29.79 18.67 4.35
CA PHE A 1051 -29.40 17.85 5.50
C PHE A 1051 -28.37 16.78 5.14
N GLN A 1052 -28.55 16.07 4.03
CA GLN A 1052 -27.62 15.06 3.53
C GLN A 1052 -26.28 15.68 3.12
N TRP A 1053 -26.31 16.81 2.40
CA TRP A 1053 -25.12 17.59 2.10
C TRP A 1053 -24.42 18.08 3.37
N GLY A 1054 -25.15 18.72 4.29
CA GLY A 1054 -24.60 19.23 5.55
C GLY A 1054 -24.02 18.13 6.46
N THR A 1055 -24.61 16.93 6.48
CA THR A 1055 -24.06 15.78 7.24
C THR A 1055 -22.92 15.06 6.52
N ARG A 1056 -22.74 15.25 5.21
CA ARG A 1056 -21.60 14.69 4.45
C ARG A 1056 -20.31 15.46 4.71
N GLU A 1057 -20.43 16.76 4.90
CA GLU A 1057 -19.30 17.65 5.21
C GLU A 1057 -19.11 17.80 6.73
N GLY A 1058 -20.11 18.26 7.50
CA GLY A 1058 -19.90 18.61 8.92
C GLY A 1058 -19.21 19.97 9.14
N PRO A 1059 -19.49 20.70 10.25
CA PRO A 1059 -19.00 22.07 10.44
C PRO A 1059 -17.64 22.21 11.16
N LEU A 1060 -17.09 21.17 11.82
CA LEU A 1060 -15.83 21.29 12.56
C LEU A 1060 -14.60 21.23 11.67
N CYS A 1061 -14.56 20.34 10.69
CA CYS A 1061 -13.37 20.05 9.89
C CYS A 1061 -13.68 19.45 8.51
N ASP A 1062 -14.92 19.61 8.03
CA ASP A 1062 -15.46 19.07 6.79
C ASP A 1062 -15.25 17.54 6.66
N GLU A 1063 -15.37 16.81 7.79
CA GLU A 1063 -15.45 15.35 7.86
C GLU A 1063 -16.84 14.90 8.38
N PRO A 1064 -17.40 13.77 7.89
CA PRO A 1064 -18.83 13.49 7.99
C PRO A 1064 -19.40 13.42 9.41
N ILE A 1065 -20.62 13.92 9.59
CA ILE A 1065 -21.37 13.84 10.85
C ILE A 1065 -21.77 12.38 11.12
N ARG A 1066 -21.74 11.95 12.39
CA ARG A 1066 -22.08 10.60 12.84
C ARG A 1066 -22.85 10.59 14.16
N ASN A 1067 -23.83 9.70 14.29
CA ASN A 1067 -24.59 9.44 15.52
C ASN A 1067 -25.40 10.67 16.02
N VAL A 1068 -25.91 11.49 15.09
CA VAL A 1068 -26.70 12.69 15.41
C VAL A 1068 -28.13 12.58 14.88
N LYS A 1069 -29.08 13.07 15.69
CA LYS A 1069 -30.51 13.13 15.41
C LYS A 1069 -30.93 14.60 15.33
N PHE A 1070 -31.40 15.01 14.16
CA PHE A 1070 -31.87 16.36 13.92
C PHE A 1070 -33.40 16.38 13.96
N LYS A 1071 -33.97 17.20 14.86
CA LYS A 1071 -35.43 17.39 14.96
C LYS A 1071 -35.81 18.76 14.41
N ILE A 1072 -36.71 18.79 13.44
CA ILE A 1072 -37.39 20.01 13.00
C ILE A 1072 -38.46 20.34 14.05
N LEU A 1073 -38.39 21.53 14.64
CA LEU A 1073 -39.31 21.98 15.70
C LEU A 1073 -40.28 23.07 15.26
N ASP A 1074 -39.91 23.85 14.24
CA ASP A 1074 -40.76 24.87 13.62
C ASP A 1074 -40.27 25.12 12.17
N ALA A 1075 -41.18 25.48 11.28
CA ALA A 1075 -40.88 25.78 9.88
C ALA A 1075 -41.91 26.76 9.29
N VAL A 1076 -41.54 28.03 9.19
CA VAL A 1076 -42.31 29.05 8.47
C VAL A 1076 -41.90 28.99 7.01
N ILE A 1077 -42.81 28.63 6.12
CA ILE A 1077 -42.55 28.45 4.68
C ILE A 1077 -43.41 29.42 3.85
N ALA A 1078 -42.88 29.91 2.74
CA ALA A 1078 -43.60 30.81 1.83
C ALA A 1078 -44.73 30.09 1.09
N GLN A 1079 -45.90 30.72 0.96
CA GLN A 1079 -47.06 30.15 0.23
C GLN A 1079 -46.83 30.01 -1.28
N GLU A 1080 -46.04 30.90 -1.88
CA GLU A 1080 -45.73 30.91 -3.32
C GLU A 1080 -44.50 30.02 -3.63
N PRO A 1081 -44.60 29.04 -4.55
CA PRO A 1081 -43.49 28.13 -4.88
C PRO A 1081 -42.18 28.83 -5.28
N LEU A 1082 -42.27 29.95 -6.00
CA LEU A 1082 -41.13 30.77 -6.46
C LEU A 1082 -40.22 31.22 -5.30
N HIS A 1083 -40.77 31.38 -4.08
CA HIS A 1083 -40.02 31.84 -2.92
C HIS A 1083 -39.45 30.72 -2.06
N ARG A 1084 -39.68 29.45 -2.42
CA ARG A 1084 -39.20 28.25 -1.71
C ARG A 1084 -38.53 27.22 -2.62
N GLY A 1085 -38.03 27.63 -3.78
CA GLY A 1085 -37.25 26.77 -4.68
C GLY A 1085 -35.95 26.27 -4.04
N GLY A 1086 -35.41 25.16 -4.56
CA GLY A 1086 -34.28 24.43 -3.96
C GLY A 1086 -33.06 25.31 -3.62
N GLY A 1087 -32.62 26.17 -4.55
CA GLY A 1087 -31.49 27.09 -4.32
C GLY A 1087 -31.67 28.13 -3.20
N GLN A 1088 -32.87 28.28 -2.63
CA GLN A 1088 -33.09 29.02 -1.37
C GLN A 1088 -33.10 28.09 -0.16
N VAL A 1089 -33.81 26.97 -0.25
CA VAL A 1089 -34.06 26.06 0.88
C VAL A 1089 -32.84 25.20 1.21
N ILE A 1090 -32.16 24.63 0.22
CA ILE A 1090 -31.04 23.68 0.40
C ILE A 1090 -29.89 24.31 1.21
N PRO A 1091 -29.36 25.52 0.89
CA PRO A 1091 -28.30 26.13 1.69
C PRO A 1091 -28.77 26.51 3.10
N THR A 1092 -30.04 26.91 3.24
CA THR A 1092 -30.64 27.27 4.54
C THR A 1092 -30.81 26.05 5.44
N ALA A 1093 -31.17 24.89 4.86
CA ALA A 1093 -31.22 23.61 5.56
C ALA A 1093 -29.82 23.14 6.00
N ARG A 1094 -28.79 23.28 5.15
CA ARG A 1094 -27.38 23.02 5.52
C ARG A 1094 -26.92 23.93 6.68
N ARG A 1095 -27.25 25.23 6.65
CA ARG A 1095 -26.91 26.19 7.72
C ARG A 1095 -27.60 25.90 9.06
N VAL A 1096 -28.89 25.53 9.07
CA VAL A 1096 -29.58 25.20 10.33
C VAL A 1096 -29.08 23.87 10.94
N VAL A 1097 -28.70 22.90 10.10
CA VAL A 1097 -28.02 21.67 10.55
C VAL A 1097 -26.69 22.00 11.24
N TYR A 1098 -25.85 22.85 10.64
CA TYR A 1098 -24.60 23.28 11.28
C TYR A 1098 -24.79 24.06 12.58
N SER A 1099 -25.72 25.02 12.62
CA SER A 1099 -25.96 25.81 13.85
C SER A 1099 -26.54 24.96 14.99
N ALA A 1100 -27.47 24.05 14.70
CA ALA A 1100 -27.99 23.09 15.68
C ALA A 1100 -26.91 22.14 16.21
N PHE A 1101 -26.02 21.64 15.34
CA PHE A 1101 -24.90 20.78 15.71
C PHE A 1101 -23.89 21.49 16.61
N LEU A 1102 -23.48 22.72 16.25
CA LEU A 1102 -22.47 23.48 17.01
C LEU A 1102 -22.95 23.87 18.42
N MET A 1103 -24.27 23.95 18.66
CA MET A 1103 -24.86 24.25 19.97
C MET A 1103 -25.09 23.00 20.86
N ALA A 1104 -24.73 21.80 20.38
CA ALA A 1104 -24.97 20.49 21.00
C ALA A 1104 -23.72 19.83 21.62
N THR A 1105 -22.76 20.64 22.09
CA THR A 1105 -21.48 20.17 22.66
C THR A 1105 -20.75 19.24 21.68
N PRO A 1106 -20.30 19.75 20.51
CA PRO A 1106 -19.78 18.93 19.43
C PRO A 1106 -18.42 18.30 19.75
N ARG A 1107 -18.15 17.12 19.21
CA ARG A 1107 -16.94 16.31 19.45
C ARG A 1107 -16.47 15.63 18.17
N LEU A 1108 -15.16 15.42 18.05
CA LEU A 1108 -14.59 14.53 17.04
C LEU A 1108 -14.68 13.07 17.49
N MET A 1109 -14.82 12.16 16.52
CA MET A 1109 -14.65 10.73 16.68
C MET A 1109 -13.43 10.28 15.86
N GLU A 1110 -12.50 9.57 16.49
CA GLU A 1110 -11.41 8.87 15.81
C GLU A 1110 -11.86 7.43 15.47
N PRO A 1111 -11.35 6.87 14.36
CA PRO A 1111 -11.62 5.48 14.01
C PRO A 1111 -10.73 4.54 14.82
N TYR A 1112 -11.32 3.49 15.38
CA TYR A 1112 -10.60 2.41 16.06
C TYR A 1112 -10.51 1.17 15.19
N TYR A 1113 -9.29 0.66 15.10
CA TYR A 1113 -8.98 -0.63 14.50
C TYR A 1113 -9.06 -1.72 15.56
N PHE A 1114 -9.76 -2.80 15.21
CA PHE A 1114 -9.64 -4.06 15.90
C PHE A 1114 -8.36 -4.75 15.41
N VAL A 1115 -7.53 -5.17 16.35
CA VAL A 1115 -6.25 -5.85 16.10
C VAL A 1115 -6.36 -7.27 16.64
N GLU A 1116 -6.07 -8.25 15.81
CA GLU A 1116 -5.84 -9.62 16.24
C GLU A 1116 -4.36 -9.95 16.09
N VAL A 1117 -3.72 -10.29 17.21
CA VAL A 1117 -2.31 -10.68 17.25
C VAL A 1117 -2.20 -12.18 17.55
N GLN A 1118 -1.56 -12.92 16.66
CA GLN A 1118 -1.04 -14.25 16.97
C GLN A 1118 0.37 -14.12 17.56
N ALA A 1119 0.62 -14.70 18.73
CA ALA A 1119 1.95 -14.67 19.36
C ALA A 1119 2.23 -15.94 20.18
N PRO A 1120 3.49 -16.41 20.30
CA PRO A 1120 3.85 -17.42 21.29
C PRO A 1120 3.76 -16.86 22.72
N ALA A 1121 3.64 -17.76 23.70
CA ALA A 1121 3.33 -17.42 25.10
C ALA A 1121 4.35 -16.50 25.81
N ASP A 1122 5.61 -16.46 25.35
CA ASP A 1122 6.65 -15.56 25.86
C ASP A 1122 6.49 -14.13 25.32
N CYS A 1123 6.15 -14.01 24.04
CA CYS A 1123 5.98 -12.76 23.31
C CYS A 1123 4.75 -11.96 23.75
N VAL A 1124 3.74 -12.60 24.35
CA VAL A 1124 2.50 -11.95 24.85
C VAL A 1124 2.81 -10.68 25.64
N SER A 1125 3.76 -10.72 26.57
CA SER A 1125 4.16 -9.57 27.40
C SER A 1125 4.72 -8.38 26.58
N ALA A 1126 5.38 -8.65 25.45
CA ALA A 1126 5.83 -7.61 24.52
C ALA A 1126 4.67 -7.01 23.74
N VAL A 1127 3.65 -7.79 23.35
CA VAL A 1127 2.44 -7.30 22.66
C VAL A 1127 1.72 -6.25 23.50
N TYR A 1128 1.46 -6.55 24.78
CA TYR A 1128 0.92 -5.57 25.74
C TYR A 1128 1.80 -4.32 25.86
N THR A 1129 3.13 -4.48 25.86
CA THR A 1129 4.08 -3.37 25.98
C THR A 1129 4.08 -2.44 24.76
N VAL A 1130 3.88 -2.97 23.54
CA VAL A 1130 3.76 -2.15 22.32
C VAL A 1130 2.39 -1.48 22.25
N LEU A 1131 1.29 -2.21 22.52
CA LEU A 1131 -0.07 -1.65 22.55
C LEU A 1131 -0.20 -0.50 23.55
N ALA A 1132 0.33 -0.65 24.77
CA ALA A 1132 0.24 0.36 25.82
C ALA A 1132 0.93 1.70 25.47
N ARG A 1133 1.89 1.70 24.53
CA ARG A 1133 2.53 2.94 24.03
C ARG A 1133 1.67 3.69 23.01
N ARG A 1134 0.73 2.99 22.35
CA ARG A 1134 -0.09 3.44 21.21
C ARG A 1134 -1.58 3.51 21.58
N ARG A 1135 -1.88 3.87 22.84
CA ARG A 1135 -3.22 3.93 23.46
C ARG A 1135 -4.06 2.63 23.35
N GLY A 1136 -3.45 1.49 23.00
CA GLY A 1136 -4.15 0.25 22.70
C GLY A 1136 -4.70 -0.45 23.95
N HIS A 1137 -5.95 -0.91 23.87
CA HIS A 1137 -6.64 -1.64 24.93
C HIS A 1137 -6.82 -3.12 24.53
N VAL A 1138 -6.26 -4.05 25.32
CA VAL A 1138 -6.48 -5.50 25.11
C VAL A 1138 -7.86 -5.89 25.62
N THR A 1139 -8.68 -6.43 24.73
CA THR A 1139 -10.08 -6.85 25.00
C THR A 1139 -10.14 -8.31 25.45
N GLN A 1140 -9.31 -9.17 24.85
CA GLN A 1140 -9.23 -10.60 25.20
C GLN A 1140 -7.81 -11.12 24.95
N ASP A 1141 -7.35 -12.01 25.83
CA ASP A 1141 -6.13 -12.79 25.71
C ASP A 1141 -6.54 -14.27 25.91
N ALA A 1142 -6.30 -15.13 24.92
CA ALA A 1142 -6.69 -16.53 24.95
C ALA A 1142 -5.69 -17.43 24.23
N PRO A 1143 -5.33 -18.61 24.79
CA PRO A 1143 -4.54 -19.61 24.08
C PRO A 1143 -5.37 -20.21 22.93
N ILE A 1144 -4.77 -20.36 21.75
CA ILE A 1144 -5.41 -21.02 20.60
C ILE A 1144 -5.56 -22.51 20.91
N PRO A 1145 -6.78 -23.06 21.00
CA PRO A 1145 -6.95 -24.45 21.42
C PRO A 1145 -6.27 -25.41 20.45
N GLY A 1146 -5.42 -26.31 20.97
CA GLY A 1146 -4.64 -27.26 20.18
C GLY A 1146 -3.35 -26.70 19.56
N SER A 1147 -2.98 -25.46 19.84
CA SER A 1147 -1.75 -24.79 19.36
C SER A 1147 -0.93 -24.24 20.55
N PRO A 1148 0.41 -24.07 20.43
CA PRO A 1148 1.22 -23.36 21.43
C PRO A 1148 1.09 -21.82 21.37
N LEU A 1149 0.37 -21.30 20.38
CA LEU A 1149 0.18 -19.86 20.16
C LEU A 1149 -1.03 -19.31 20.95
N TYR A 1150 -1.02 -18.00 21.18
CA TYR A 1150 -2.07 -17.22 21.81
C TYR A 1150 -2.64 -16.21 20.80
N THR A 1151 -3.95 -15.97 20.88
CA THR A 1151 -4.63 -14.89 20.17
C THR A 1151 -4.94 -13.77 21.15
N ILE A 1152 -4.39 -12.59 20.89
CA ILE A 1152 -4.64 -11.37 21.66
C ILE A 1152 -5.51 -10.45 20.79
N LYS A 1153 -6.75 -10.24 21.21
CA LYS A 1153 -7.73 -9.36 20.54
C LYS A 1153 -7.73 -8.01 21.25
N ALA A 1154 -7.43 -6.93 20.54
CA ALA A 1154 -7.28 -5.58 21.09
C ALA A 1154 -7.93 -4.51 20.20
N PHE A 1155 -8.12 -3.32 20.76
CA PHE A 1155 -8.48 -2.11 20.02
C PHE A 1155 -7.32 -1.10 20.06
N ILE A 1156 -7.05 -0.45 18.92
CA ILE A 1156 -6.06 0.62 18.77
C ILE A 1156 -6.69 1.78 17.99
N PRO A 1157 -6.42 3.06 18.31
CA PRO A 1157 -6.77 4.16 17.44
C PRO A 1157 -6.04 3.99 16.10
N ALA A 1158 -6.70 4.19 14.97
CA ALA A 1158 -6.08 3.96 13.66
C ALA A 1158 -4.90 4.92 13.40
N ILE A 1159 -4.95 6.15 13.94
CA ILE A 1159 -3.82 7.10 13.89
C ILE A 1159 -2.59 6.62 14.68
N ASP A 1160 -2.80 5.89 15.77
CA ASP A 1160 -1.74 5.25 16.55
C ASP A 1160 -1.37 3.85 16.02
N SER A 1161 -2.02 3.38 14.95
CA SER A 1161 -1.71 2.10 14.33
C SER A 1161 -0.53 2.14 13.36
N PHE A 1162 -0.12 3.33 12.88
CA PHE A 1162 0.92 3.46 11.86
C PHE A 1162 2.27 2.89 12.30
N GLY A 1163 2.75 1.86 11.60
CA GLY A 1163 3.95 1.11 11.91
C GLY A 1163 3.80 0.10 13.05
N PHE A 1164 2.59 -0.13 13.59
CA PHE A 1164 2.35 -1.04 14.71
C PHE A 1164 2.78 -2.48 14.39
N GLU A 1165 2.46 -3.00 13.20
CA GLU A 1165 2.87 -4.34 12.80
C GLU A 1165 4.40 -4.46 12.75
N THR A 1166 5.07 -3.45 12.19
CA THR A 1166 6.53 -3.36 12.07
C THR A 1166 7.21 -3.26 13.44
N ASP A 1167 6.71 -2.41 14.34
CA ASP A 1167 7.17 -2.31 15.73
C ASP A 1167 7.03 -3.66 16.45
N LEU A 1168 5.85 -4.29 16.32
CA LEU A 1168 5.52 -5.51 17.02
C LEU A 1168 6.39 -6.69 16.54
N ARG A 1169 6.54 -6.85 15.23
CA ARG A 1169 7.41 -7.86 14.62
C ARG A 1169 8.87 -7.60 14.97
N THR A 1170 9.32 -6.35 14.98
CA THR A 1170 10.70 -5.99 15.39
C THR A 1170 10.95 -6.34 16.87
N HIS A 1171 10.04 -5.96 17.76
CA HIS A 1171 10.16 -6.20 19.20
C HIS A 1171 10.00 -7.69 19.60
N THR A 1172 9.40 -8.51 18.75
CA THR A 1172 9.21 -9.96 18.96
C THR A 1172 10.05 -10.84 18.04
N GLN A 1173 11.05 -10.28 17.35
CA GLN A 1173 11.93 -11.03 16.42
C GLN A 1173 11.15 -11.81 15.33
N GLY A 1174 10.04 -11.23 14.87
CA GLY A 1174 9.13 -11.81 13.89
C GLY A 1174 8.21 -12.92 14.41
N GLN A 1175 8.21 -13.20 15.72
CA GLN A 1175 7.40 -14.28 16.30
C GLN A 1175 5.93 -13.90 16.50
N ALA A 1176 5.62 -12.64 16.82
CA ALA A 1176 4.25 -12.16 16.86
C ALA A 1176 3.88 -11.53 15.52
N PHE A 1177 2.68 -11.83 15.02
CA PHE A 1177 2.10 -11.27 13.80
C PHE A 1177 0.73 -10.68 14.10
N ALA A 1178 0.39 -9.54 13.49
CA ALA A 1178 -0.84 -8.81 13.74
C ALA A 1178 -1.58 -8.49 12.45
N LEU A 1179 -2.91 -8.57 12.49
CA LEU A 1179 -3.78 -7.94 11.49
C LEU A 1179 -4.68 -6.91 12.17
N SER A 1180 -4.75 -5.73 11.57
CA SER A 1180 -5.59 -4.62 11.99
C SER A 1180 -6.70 -4.35 10.97
N VAL A 1181 -7.92 -4.12 11.42
CA VAL A 1181 -9.05 -3.75 10.55
C VAL A 1181 -9.97 -2.75 11.21
N PHE A 1182 -10.57 -1.84 10.43
CA PHE A 1182 -11.61 -0.95 10.94
C PHE A 1182 -12.77 -1.73 11.58
N HIS A 1183 -13.20 -1.25 12.76
CA HIS A 1183 -14.29 -1.83 13.52
C HIS A 1183 -15.34 -0.80 13.95
N HIS A 1184 -14.95 0.34 14.52
CA HIS A 1184 -15.89 1.33 15.03
C HIS A 1184 -15.27 2.73 15.17
N TRP A 1185 -16.11 3.72 15.42
CA TRP A 1185 -15.72 5.09 15.75
C TRP A 1185 -15.88 5.32 17.25
N GLN A 1186 -14.95 6.05 17.88
CA GLN A 1186 -15.02 6.43 19.30
C GLN A 1186 -14.67 7.91 19.46
N ILE A 1187 -15.32 8.59 20.41
CA ILE A 1187 -15.06 10.01 20.70
C ILE A 1187 -13.59 10.22 21.10
N VAL A 1188 -12.95 11.20 20.47
CA VAL A 1188 -11.60 11.66 20.82
C VAL A 1188 -11.65 12.36 22.18
N PRO A 1189 -10.76 12.03 23.14
CA PRO A 1189 -10.75 12.74 24.42
C PRO A 1189 -10.40 14.23 24.25
N GLY A 1190 -11.11 15.08 24.98
CA GLY A 1190 -10.98 16.54 24.93
C GLY A 1190 -12.20 17.25 24.33
N ASP A 1191 -11.99 18.52 23.97
CA ASP A 1191 -12.99 19.39 23.32
C ASP A 1191 -12.33 20.05 22.08
N PRO A 1192 -12.89 19.90 20.86
CA PRO A 1192 -12.30 20.51 19.66
C PRO A 1192 -12.44 22.05 19.65
N LEU A 1193 -13.38 22.62 20.40
CA LEU A 1193 -13.65 24.07 20.43
C LEU A 1193 -12.94 24.81 21.57
N ASP A 1194 -12.18 24.12 22.42
CA ASP A 1194 -11.48 24.75 23.56
C ASP A 1194 -10.26 25.57 23.09
N LYS A 1195 -10.47 26.89 22.98
CA LYS A 1195 -9.45 27.88 22.63
C LYS A 1195 -8.43 28.16 23.76
N SER A 1196 -8.63 27.64 24.97
CA SER A 1196 -7.67 27.83 26.07
C SER A 1196 -6.43 26.93 25.93
N ILE A 1197 -6.53 25.88 25.12
CA ILE A 1197 -5.44 24.93 24.87
C ILE A 1197 -4.59 25.38 23.68
N VAL A 1198 -3.35 25.76 23.97
CA VAL A 1198 -2.32 26.06 22.95
C VAL A 1198 -1.64 24.77 22.52
N ILE A 1199 -1.85 24.37 21.26
CA ILE A 1199 -1.22 23.21 20.63
C ILE A 1199 0.21 23.56 20.20
N ARG A 1200 1.16 22.66 20.44
CA ARG A 1200 2.54 22.79 19.93
C ARG A 1200 2.67 22.01 18.63
N PRO A 1201 3.25 22.57 17.54
CA PRO A 1201 3.24 21.94 16.23
C PRO A 1201 3.82 20.51 16.19
N LEU A 1202 5.02 20.33 16.78
CA LEU A 1202 5.83 19.11 16.69
C LEU A 1202 5.83 18.22 17.96
N GLU A 1203 5.12 18.59 19.02
CA GLU A 1203 4.98 17.75 20.22
C GLU A 1203 3.63 17.00 20.20
N PRO A 1204 3.60 15.66 20.26
CA PRO A 1204 2.35 14.90 20.38
C PRO A 1204 1.58 15.29 21.65
N GLN A 1205 0.31 15.66 21.53
CA GLN A 1205 -0.42 16.21 22.66
C GLN A 1205 -0.92 15.13 23.64
N PRO A 1206 -1.01 15.43 24.96
CA PRO A 1206 -1.64 14.54 25.92
C PRO A 1206 -3.11 14.27 25.57
N ALA A 1207 -3.59 13.06 25.90
CA ALA A 1207 -4.94 12.59 25.52
C ALA A 1207 -6.09 13.62 25.71
N PRO A 1208 -6.20 14.39 26.82
CA PRO A 1208 -7.28 15.36 27.01
C PRO A 1208 -7.31 16.53 26.02
N HIS A 1209 -6.28 16.72 25.20
CA HIS A 1209 -6.15 17.83 24.25
C HIS A 1209 -6.19 17.37 22.78
N LEU A 1210 -6.23 16.05 22.51
CA LEU A 1210 -6.14 15.50 21.15
C LEU A 1210 -7.27 15.98 20.24
N ALA A 1211 -8.49 16.14 20.75
CA ALA A 1211 -9.61 16.65 19.95
C ALA A 1211 -9.34 18.07 19.37
N ARG A 1212 -8.62 18.92 20.11
CA ARG A 1212 -8.24 20.28 19.67
C ARG A 1212 -7.08 20.23 18.66
N GLU A 1213 -6.09 19.37 18.89
CA GLU A 1213 -4.99 19.13 17.92
C GLU A 1213 -5.52 18.62 16.58
N PHE A 1214 -6.34 17.58 16.59
CA PHE A 1214 -6.86 16.94 15.38
C PHE A 1214 -7.80 17.87 14.61
N MET A 1215 -8.64 18.67 15.29
CA MET A 1215 -9.47 19.67 14.61
C MET A 1215 -8.59 20.72 13.90
N ILE A 1216 -7.66 21.37 14.62
CA ILE A 1216 -6.80 22.42 14.04
C ILE A 1216 -5.98 21.88 12.87
N LYS A 1217 -5.29 20.74 13.04
CA LYS A 1217 -4.43 20.17 11.99
C LYS A 1217 -5.23 19.75 10.76
N THR A 1218 -6.45 19.23 10.92
CA THR A 1218 -7.34 18.88 9.79
C THR A 1218 -7.89 20.12 9.09
N ARG A 1219 -8.29 21.16 9.83
CA ARG A 1219 -8.77 22.43 9.26
C ARG A 1219 -7.69 23.14 8.44
N ARG A 1220 -6.49 23.31 9.00
CA ARG A 1220 -5.33 23.90 8.29
C ARG A 1220 -5.03 23.16 6.98
N ARG A 1221 -5.01 21.81 6.99
CA ARG A 1221 -4.75 20.97 5.81
C ARG A 1221 -5.76 21.17 4.66
N LYS A 1222 -7.03 21.44 5.01
CA LYS A 1222 -8.11 21.72 4.04
C LYS A 1222 -8.16 23.16 3.55
N GLY A 1223 -7.30 24.06 4.03
CA GLY A 1223 -7.37 25.49 3.75
C GLY A 1223 -8.46 26.23 4.55
N LEU A 1224 -9.05 25.60 5.56
CA LEU A 1224 -10.09 26.20 6.39
C LEU A 1224 -9.50 27.11 7.47
N SER A 1225 -10.25 28.16 7.86
CA SER A 1225 -9.91 29.02 9.01
C SER A 1225 -9.61 28.19 10.26
N GLU A 1226 -8.53 28.49 10.98
CA GLU A 1226 -8.05 27.65 12.10
C GLU A 1226 -9.14 27.33 13.14
N ASP A 1227 -9.95 28.33 13.50
CA ASP A 1227 -11.15 28.15 14.32
C ASP A 1227 -12.44 28.08 13.48
N VAL A 1228 -13.42 27.39 14.05
CA VAL A 1228 -14.83 27.46 13.63
C VAL A 1228 -15.43 28.77 14.12
N SER A 1229 -15.67 29.72 13.23
CA SER A 1229 -16.36 30.97 13.55
C SER A 1229 -17.88 30.75 13.58
N ILE A 1230 -18.48 30.87 14.78
CA ILE A 1230 -19.94 30.72 14.97
C ILE A 1230 -20.71 31.72 14.09
N SER A 1231 -20.16 32.92 13.90
CA SER A 1231 -20.67 33.96 12.99
C SER A 1231 -20.78 33.55 11.51
N LYS A 1232 -20.06 32.53 11.03
CA LYS A 1232 -20.16 32.05 9.63
C LYS A 1232 -21.50 31.37 9.33
N PHE A 1233 -22.14 30.76 10.33
CA PHE A 1233 -23.32 29.91 10.12
C PHE A 1233 -24.62 30.52 10.61
N PHE A 1234 -24.58 31.41 11.60
CA PHE A 1234 -25.74 31.97 12.28
C PHE A 1234 -26.20 33.29 11.65
N ASP A 1235 -27.52 33.53 11.51
CA ASP A 1235 -28.05 34.82 11.05
C ASP A 1235 -27.99 35.90 12.16
N ASP A 1236 -27.91 37.18 11.79
CA ASP A 1236 -27.91 38.32 12.74
C ASP A 1236 -29.01 38.23 13.83
N PRO A 1237 -30.27 37.84 13.53
CA PRO A 1237 -31.31 37.74 14.56
C PRO A 1237 -31.04 36.63 15.58
N MET A 1238 -30.34 35.55 15.19
CA MET A 1238 -29.95 34.45 16.08
C MET A 1238 -28.70 34.82 16.89
N LEU A 1239 -27.73 35.53 16.31
CA LEU A 1239 -26.61 36.14 17.04
C LEU A 1239 -27.11 37.14 18.10
N LEU A 1240 -28.12 37.94 17.75
CA LEU A 1240 -28.85 38.82 18.68
C LEU A 1240 -29.71 38.08 19.71
N GLU A 1241 -29.97 36.78 19.56
CA GLU A 1241 -30.69 35.97 20.57
C GLU A 1241 -29.71 35.29 21.52
N LEU A 1242 -28.62 34.72 21.00
CA LEU A 1242 -27.46 34.27 21.77
C LEU A 1242 -26.93 35.37 22.73
N ALA A 1243 -26.76 36.59 22.22
CA ALA A 1243 -26.31 37.75 22.99
C ALA A 1243 -27.28 38.22 24.09
N LYS A 1244 -28.56 37.80 24.06
CA LYS A 1244 -29.56 38.15 25.10
C LYS A 1244 -29.63 37.11 26.23
N GLN A 1245 -28.95 35.98 26.09
CA GLN A 1245 -29.06 34.83 26.99
C GLN A 1245 -27.78 34.57 27.78
N ASP A 1246 -26.82 35.52 27.76
CA ASP A 1246 -25.49 35.48 28.42
C ASP A 1246 -24.58 34.27 28.05
N VAL A 1247 -25.00 33.42 27.10
CA VAL A 1247 -24.23 32.26 26.60
C VAL A 1247 -22.88 32.66 25.97
N VAL A 1248 -22.79 33.90 25.49
CA VAL A 1248 -21.60 34.48 24.82
C VAL A 1248 -20.37 34.58 25.74
N LEU A 1249 -20.51 34.48 27.07
CA LEU A 1249 -19.38 34.63 28.00
C LEU A 1249 -18.28 33.54 27.90
N ASN A 1250 -18.53 32.43 27.18
CA ASN A 1250 -17.51 31.42 26.85
C ASN A 1250 -16.96 31.51 25.40
N TYR A 1251 -17.51 32.38 24.55
CA TYR A 1251 -17.12 32.50 23.14
C TYR A 1251 -17.03 33.99 22.72
N PRO A 1252 -15.82 34.58 22.62
CA PRO A 1252 -15.66 35.92 22.05
C PRO A 1252 -16.04 35.94 20.57
N MET A 1253 -16.54 37.08 20.10
CA MET A 1253 -17.01 37.33 18.72
C MET A 1253 -15.88 37.23 17.68
#